data_AF-A0A1R0UUF3-F1
#
_entry.id   AF-A0A1R0UUF3-F1
#
_cell.length_a   1.000
_cell.length_b   1.000
_cell.length_c   1.000
_cell.angle_alpha   90.00
_cell.angle_beta   90.00
_cell.angle_gamma   90.00
#
_symmetry.space_group_name_H-M   'P 1'
#
loop_
_entity.id
_entity.type
_entity.pdbx_description
1 polymer ?
#
loop_
_entity_poly.entity_id
_entity_poly.type
_entity_poly.pdbx_seq_one_letter_code
_entity_poly.pdbx_strand_id
1 'polypeptide(L)'
;MLDTKALDELAGDAIAVNLDRAGTGDSRLRFALAAVTPVPLRRMLPALQSLDLEVLEEQADIWTRPDGQVCHVYHLVLQPGPDVAEALAEQQEGALDRIRETFQAIWAGRIEADGFNALILRASLNWRQVSALRSYSRYLRQLPLPYGQSRIQRVLLDNPRAAQALLALFEARFDRTGQPADSAPRVDRMAEAEQLVAAEIDQVLHIDADRILRAYHNLIRATVRTNAFAPDALSVTMPYLVHKLAAQSIDELPQPRPVSEIFVYSPEFEGLHLRFGLVARGGLRWSDRHDDYRTEVLGLVKAQAVKNAMIVPAGAKGVFVVKSRSTAGGESARVQGLRCYRQFVGALLDVVDKDPDVGSDDRPRFSGVVCHDGSDPYLVVAADKGTATFSDSANAVALDRAYWMGDAFASGGSAGYDHKTMGITARGAWVSGDSHLAELGIDSNADEFSAVGIGDMSGDVFGNGMLLRRGLRLVAAFDHRHIFVDPTPDTALARKERQRLFELPQSSWDDYDRASISPGGGVWPRTAKTITTTPEMRAALGIAADAVRVTPSELIGHILRAPVDLLFNGGVGTYIKASDEQHADVGDKVNDSLRIDADKVRSRVIVEGGNLGLSQRGRIEFAHRGGLVNTDAIDNAAGVDCSDHEVNIKILLNTAVQSGVITGTARNRLLAEMTDEVAQLVLANNTAHNRLLSDARSNAAQMVDVHARMTADLETRRGLHRSRENLPSPGQFADLAKDGRGLTSPQLATLMAHVKLDLKAQLLAGEMFDDPYFVAPLNQYFPAALRYQLGEPLPEHPLRREIVTTAIVNRVLATSGVTFAFRLAEETGAAAGDVVRAHAVVSEVFDLDSLWSDIYSAGLSPELTNAMIIEGRRLLDRATRWFVLNRPQPVDVEQEIARFADRVALLRGRLGSMLRGQERDTVTAAYDDLVVRGVPGHIARRISESLYAFSLLDIIEGSHLCGEDAAALAEIYFELSDRLGVDRLLLAVSSLPRGGRWHALARLALREDLYRSLRDLTIDVTTLGADGPAGERISDFEVCNRPRLDRARRTLDEFLDADEPDLAALSVATAQLRRLHR
;
A
#
# COMPACT_ATOMS: atom_id res chain seq x y z
N MET A 1 61.80 -2.17 7.88
CA MET A 1 61.82 -2.67 9.29
C MET A 1 60.66 -2.00 10.02
N LEU A 2 60.05 -2.66 11.01
CA LEU A 2 58.98 -2.05 11.83
C LEU A 2 59.56 -1.02 12.80
N ASP A 3 58.87 0.11 12.97
CA ASP A 3 59.25 1.15 13.95
C ASP A 3 59.09 0.61 15.38
N THR A 4 60.13 0.75 16.20
CA THR A 4 60.13 0.37 17.63
C THR A 4 58.99 1.02 18.41
N LYS A 5 58.63 2.27 18.09
CA LYS A 5 57.52 2.96 18.74
C LYS A 5 56.17 2.30 18.40
N ALA A 6 55.99 1.87 17.16
CA ALA A 6 54.77 1.16 16.74
C ALA A 6 54.62 -0.20 17.41
N LEU A 7 55.74 -0.86 17.77
CA LEU A 7 55.73 -2.10 18.53
C LEU A 7 55.38 -1.88 20.02
N ASP A 8 55.86 -0.78 20.61
CA ASP A 8 55.56 -0.36 22.00
C ASP A 8 54.09 0.09 22.21
N GLU A 9 53.36 0.39 21.14
CA GLU A 9 51.97 0.83 21.20
C GLU A 9 50.95 -0.31 20.95
N LEU A 10 51.40 -1.51 20.58
CA LEU A 10 50.50 -2.64 20.30
C LEU A 10 49.76 -3.14 21.55
N ALA A 11 48.44 -3.28 21.46
CA ALA A 11 47.58 -3.84 22.50
C ALA A 11 46.38 -4.60 21.89
N GLY A 12 45.90 -5.63 22.60
CA GLY A 12 44.73 -6.42 22.20
C GLY A 12 44.91 -7.08 20.81
N ASP A 13 43.98 -6.77 19.88
CA ASP A 13 43.99 -7.28 18.50
C ASP A 13 44.68 -6.34 17.50
N ALA A 14 45.33 -5.26 17.98
CA ALA A 14 46.04 -4.32 17.13
C ALA A 14 47.24 -4.98 16.43
N ILE A 15 47.54 -4.50 15.23
CA ILE A 15 48.69 -4.93 14.43
C ILE A 15 49.51 -3.73 13.96
N ALA A 16 50.83 -3.92 13.85
CA ALA A 16 51.72 -3.02 13.14
C ALA A 16 52.17 -3.69 11.86
N VAL A 17 52.12 -2.96 10.74
CA VAL A 17 52.52 -3.49 9.43
C VAL A 17 53.48 -2.54 8.75
N ASN A 18 54.48 -3.09 8.08
CA ASN A 18 55.40 -2.35 7.22
C ASN A 18 55.60 -3.11 5.91
N LEU A 19 55.83 -2.38 4.82
CA LEU A 19 56.02 -2.96 3.50
C LEU A 19 57.11 -2.19 2.77
N ASP A 20 58.16 -2.90 2.36
CA ASP A 20 59.32 -2.37 1.63
C ASP A 20 59.55 -3.17 0.34
N ARG A 21 60.31 -2.62 -0.62
CA ARG A 21 60.80 -3.43 -1.77
C ARG A 21 61.94 -4.33 -1.33
N ALA A 22 62.03 -5.55 -1.87
CA ALA A 22 63.09 -6.51 -1.50
C ALA A 22 64.50 -6.05 -1.93
N GLY A 23 64.58 -5.24 -2.99
CA GLY A 23 65.81 -4.61 -3.49
C GLY A 23 65.53 -3.68 -4.68
N THR A 24 66.52 -2.89 -5.10
CA THR A 24 66.44 -2.07 -6.32
C THR A 24 66.41 -2.97 -7.56
N GLY A 25 65.32 -2.94 -8.33
CA GLY A 25 65.12 -3.78 -9.51
C GLY A 25 64.51 -5.17 -9.23
N ASP A 26 64.24 -5.49 -7.96
CA ASP A 26 63.50 -6.69 -7.57
C ASP A 26 61.99 -6.38 -7.53
N SER A 27 61.18 -7.20 -8.19
CA SER A 27 59.72 -7.07 -8.16
C SER A 27 59.11 -7.57 -6.85
N ARG A 28 59.87 -8.32 -6.04
CA ARG A 28 59.43 -8.85 -4.75
C ARG A 28 59.32 -7.77 -3.69
N LEU A 29 58.37 -7.96 -2.77
CA LEU A 29 58.14 -7.08 -1.63
C LEU A 29 58.47 -7.78 -0.31
N ARG A 30 58.93 -7.02 0.68
CA ARG A 30 59.14 -7.48 2.06
C ARG A 30 58.03 -6.91 2.93
N PHE A 31 57.16 -7.78 3.41
CA PHE A 31 56.07 -7.41 4.31
C PHE A 31 56.42 -7.85 5.73
N ALA A 32 56.24 -6.95 6.70
CA ALA A 32 56.42 -7.25 8.11
C ALA A 32 55.10 -6.99 8.85
N LEU A 33 54.68 -7.92 9.71
CA LEU A 33 53.52 -7.79 10.59
C LEU A 33 53.93 -8.07 12.03
N ALA A 34 53.49 -7.24 12.98
CA ALA A 34 53.63 -7.51 14.40
C ALA A 34 52.30 -7.46 15.13
N ALA A 35 52.13 -8.35 16.11
CA ALA A 35 50.95 -8.44 16.97
C ALA A 35 51.34 -8.93 18.38
N VAL A 36 50.55 -8.60 19.40
CA VAL A 36 50.79 -9.09 20.79
C VAL A 36 50.29 -10.53 21.01
N THR A 37 49.50 -11.07 20.08
CA THR A 37 49.06 -12.46 20.08
C THR A 37 49.58 -13.19 18.84
N PRO A 38 49.87 -14.51 18.93
CA PRO A 38 50.27 -15.28 17.76
C PRO A 38 49.22 -15.20 16.64
N VAL A 39 49.67 -14.84 15.45
CA VAL A 39 48.82 -14.74 14.26
C VAL A 39 48.98 -16.00 13.41
N PRO A 40 47.91 -16.75 13.14
CA PRO A 40 48.00 -17.88 12.22
C PRO A 40 48.01 -17.38 10.76
N LEU A 41 48.83 -17.98 9.91
CA LEU A 41 48.91 -17.72 8.46
C LEU A 41 47.55 -17.61 7.77
N ARG A 42 46.60 -18.49 8.13
CA ARG A 42 45.23 -18.48 7.59
C ARG A 42 44.49 -17.15 7.74
N ARG A 43 44.94 -16.27 8.65
CA ARG A 43 44.40 -14.92 8.85
C ARG A 43 45.09 -13.88 7.98
N MET A 44 46.38 -14.06 7.64
CA MET A 44 47.17 -13.12 6.84
C MET A 44 47.05 -13.39 5.34
N LEU A 45 47.12 -14.66 4.94
CA LEU A 45 47.17 -15.07 3.53
C LEU A 45 46.00 -14.56 2.69
N PRO A 46 44.72 -14.65 3.13
CA PRO A 46 43.61 -14.18 2.31
C PRO A 46 43.71 -12.68 1.97
N ALA A 47 44.20 -11.86 2.90
CA ALA A 47 44.34 -10.43 2.68
C ALA A 47 45.38 -10.11 1.59
N LEU A 48 46.55 -10.76 1.66
CA LEU A 48 47.63 -10.58 0.67
C LEU A 48 47.25 -11.15 -0.70
N GLN A 49 46.67 -12.35 -0.73
CA GLN A 49 46.22 -12.98 -1.98
C GLN A 49 45.12 -12.17 -2.67
N SER A 50 44.24 -11.50 -1.92
CA SER A 50 43.19 -10.64 -2.50
C SER A 50 43.76 -9.44 -3.28
N LEU A 51 44.98 -9.01 -2.94
CA LEU A 51 45.74 -7.96 -3.64
C LEU A 51 46.58 -8.51 -4.80
N ASP A 52 46.42 -9.79 -5.15
CA ASP A 52 47.26 -10.52 -6.10
C ASP A 52 48.75 -10.55 -5.67
N LEU A 53 49.00 -10.73 -4.37
CA LEU A 53 50.34 -10.90 -3.79
C LEU A 53 50.49 -12.33 -3.25
N GLU A 54 51.37 -13.11 -3.88
CA GLU A 54 51.72 -14.47 -3.47
C GLU A 54 52.80 -14.46 -2.39
N VAL A 55 52.67 -15.30 -1.36
CA VAL A 55 53.69 -15.42 -0.29
C VAL A 55 54.68 -16.52 -0.66
N LEU A 56 55.96 -16.17 -0.82
CA LEU A 56 57.04 -17.11 -1.16
C LEU A 56 57.73 -17.68 0.08
N GLU A 57 58.00 -16.82 1.06
CA GLU A 57 58.76 -17.15 2.27
C GLU A 57 58.10 -16.53 3.50
N GLU A 58 58.16 -17.23 4.64
CA GLU A 58 57.75 -16.75 5.95
C GLU A 58 58.87 -16.99 6.97
N GLN A 59 59.17 -15.97 7.77
CA GLN A 59 59.98 -16.06 8.97
C GLN A 59 59.22 -15.47 10.14
N ALA A 60 59.06 -16.22 11.23
CA ALA A 60 58.41 -15.77 12.45
C ALA A 60 59.45 -15.59 13.57
N ASP A 61 59.45 -14.40 14.16
CA ASP A 61 60.34 -13.96 15.23
C ASP A 61 59.51 -13.43 16.42
N ILE A 62 60.19 -13.21 17.55
CA ILE A 62 59.59 -12.66 18.76
C ILE A 62 60.38 -11.43 19.19
N TRP A 63 59.66 -10.37 19.57
CA TRP A 63 60.22 -9.16 20.15
C TRP A 63 59.60 -8.92 21.54
N THR A 64 60.42 -8.67 22.55
CA THR A 64 59.95 -8.41 23.92
C THR A 64 60.02 -6.92 24.20
N ARG A 65 58.88 -6.32 24.54
CA ARG A 65 58.75 -4.91 24.92
C ARG A 65 59.50 -4.60 26.23
N PRO A 66 59.83 -3.33 26.51
CA PRO A 66 60.42 -2.91 27.78
C PRO A 66 59.58 -3.26 29.02
N ASP A 67 58.25 -3.39 28.87
CA ASP A 67 57.32 -3.80 29.94
C ASP A 67 57.17 -5.33 30.08
N GLY A 68 57.93 -6.11 29.31
CA GLY A 68 57.88 -7.58 29.32
C GLY A 68 56.81 -8.20 28.44
N GLN A 69 55.95 -7.41 27.78
CA GLN A 69 54.96 -7.93 26.84
C GLN A 69 55.64 -8.49 25.59
N VAL A 70 55.28 -9.72 25.22
CA VAL A 70 55.80 -10.39 24.04
C VAL A 70 54.99 -9.99 22.81
N CYS A 71 55.68 -9.56 21.75
CA CYS A 71 55.13 -9.31 20.42
C CYS A 71 55.67 -10.35 19.43
N HIS A 72 54.79 -10.91 18.62
CA HIS A 72 55.11 -11.83 17.55
C HIS A 72 55.29 -11.04 16.25
N VAL A 73 56.44 -11.21 15.58
CA VAL A 73 56.80 -10.49 14.35
C VAL A 73 56.93 -11.49 13.21
N TYR A 74 56.27 -11.23 12.09
CA TYR A 74 56.25 -12.09 10.91
C TYR A 74 56.85 -11.31 9.73
N HIS A 75 57.87 -11.88 9.09
CA HIS A 75 58.49 -11.36 7.88
C HIS A 75 58.13 -12.25 6.71
N LEU A 76 57.51 -11.66 5.68
CA LEU A 76 57.07 -12.34 4.47
C LEU A 76 57.79 -11.76 3.24
N VAL A 77 58.19 -12.63 2.33
CA VAL A 77 58.59 -12.24 0.97
C VAL A 77 57.43 -12.47 0.03
N LEU A 78 56.96 -11.40 -0.61
CA LEU A 78 55.79 -11.41 -1.48
C LEU A 78 56.20 -11.28 -2.94
N GLN A 79 55.61 -12.11 -3.80
CA GLN A 79 55.70 -12.02 -5.25
C GLN A 79 54.40 -11.43 -5.80
N PRO A 80 54.45 -10.28 -6.49
CA PRO A 80 53.29 -9.78 -7.22
C PRO A 80 52.90 -10.75 -8.34
N GLY A 81 51.61 -11.05 -8.41
CA GLY A 81 51.01 -11.84 -9.47
C GLY A 81 50.96 -11.10 -10.81
N PRO A 82 50.60 -11.79 -11.89
CA PRO A 82 50.62 -11.24 -13.25
C PRO A 82 49.65 -10.08 -13.43
N ASP A 83 48.55 -10.02 -12.68
CA ASP A 83 47.57 -8.95 -12.80
C ASP A 83 48.10 -7.64 -12.18
N VAL A 84 49.07 -7.66 -11.25
CA VAL A 84 49.59 -6.46 -10.54
C VAL A 84 51.09 -6.17 -10.74
N ALA A 85 51.85 -7.08 -11.34
CA ALA A 85 53.30 -6.93 -11.54
C ALA A 85 53.67 -5.68 -12.37
N GLU A 86 52.89 -5.40 -13.43
CA GLU A 86 53.11 -4.25 -14.31
C GLU A 86 52.93 -2.92 -13.57
N ALA A 87 51.83 -2.78 -12.81
CA ALA A 87 51.55 -1.57 -12.04
C ALA A 87 52.63 -1.25 -10.98
N LEU A 88 53.24 -2.27 -10.38
CA LEU A 88 54.35 -2.08 -9.42
C LEU A 88 55.69 -1.76 -10.10
N ALA A 89 55.87 -2.14 -11.36
CA ALA A 89 57.04 -1.80 -12.16
C ALA A 89 57.06 -0.33 -12.57
N GLU A 90 55.88 0.28 -12.78
CA GLU A 90 55.71 1.71 -13.10
C GLU A 90 56.05 2.67 -11.94
N GLN A 91 56.45 2.15 -10.77
CA GLN A 91 56.85 2.93 -9.58
C GLN A 91 55.81 3.98 -9.12
N GLN A 92 54.53 3.61 -9.13
CA GLN A 92 53.46 4.49 -8.69
C GLN A 92 53.67 5.00 -7.26
N GLU A 93 53.62 6.33 -7.10
CA GLU A 93 53.73 6.99 -5.80
C GLU A 93 52.61 6.53 -4.84
N GLY A 94 52.97 6.26 -3.58
CA GLY A 94 52.04 5.80 -2.55
C GLY A 94 51.51 4.36 -2.70
N ALA A 95 51.96 3.56 -3.68
CA ALA A 95 51.47 2.19 -3.87
C ALA A 95 51.67 1.28 -2.65
N LEU A 96 52.81 1.38 -1.98
CA LEU A 96 53.10 0.60 -0.76
C LEU A 96 52.20 0.99 0.41
N ASP A 97 51.88 2.29 0.53
CA ASP A 97 50.98 2.78 1.58
C ASP A 97 49.55 2.31 1.32
N ARG A 98 49.07 2.33 0.07
CA ARG A 98 47.75 1.78 -0.29
C ARG A 98 47.64 0.28 0.05
N ILE A 99 48.69 -0.51 -0.20
CA ILE A 99 48.71 -1.93 0.21
C ILE A 99 48.62 -2.05 1.74
N ARG A 100 49.43 -1.27 2.47
CA ARG A 100 49.46 -1.30 3.94
C ARG A 100 48.11 -0.93 4.55
N GLU A 101 47.51 0.16 4.10
CA GLU A 101 46.19 0.64 4.54
C GLU A 101 45.09 -0.38 4.22
N THR A 102 45.13 -0.99 3.03
CA THR A 102 44.16 -2.01 2.63
C THR A 102 44.28 -3.24 3.51
N PHE A 103 45.51 -3.72 3.76
CA PHE A 103 45.74 -4.85 4.65
C PHE A 103 45.17 -4.56 6.05
N GLN A 104 45.42 -3.36 6.60
CA GLN A 104 44.85 -2.94 7.88
C GLN A 104 43.32 -2.89 7.85
N ALA A 105 42.72 -2.42 6.76
CA ALA A 105 41.26 -2.38 6.59
C ALA A 105 40.63 -3.79 6.54
N ILE A 106 41.24 -4.72 5.80
CA ILE A 106 40.83 -6.14 5.77
C ILE A 106 40.99 -6.76 7.16
N TRP A 107 42.12 -6.50 7.83
CA TRP A 107 42.41 -7.03 9.16
C TRP A 107 41.39 -6.59 10.21
N ALA A 108 40.99 -5.32 10.16
CA ALA A 108 39.94 -4.75 10.99
C ALA A 108 38.52 -5.18 10.57
N GLY A 109 38.38 -5.95 9.48
CA GLY A 109 37.09 -6.40 8.95
C GLY A 109 36.26 -5.30 8.30
N ARG A 110 36.88 -4.18 7.89
CA ARG A 110 36.20 -3.04 7.23
C ARG A 110 35.88 -3.30 5.75
N ILE A 111 36.57 -4.26 5.13
CA ILE A 111 36.35 -4.71 3.75
C ILE A 111 36.62 -6.21 3.62
N GLU A 112 36.03 -6.86 2.62
CA GLU A 112 36.31 -8.26 2.29
C GLU A 112 37.70 -8.45 1.65
N ALA A 113 38.30 -9.63 1.89
CA ALA A 113 39.47 -10.13 1.17
C ALA A 113 39.04 -10.81 -0.14
N ASP A 114 38.57 -10.03 -1.12
CA ASP A 114 38.16 -10.50 -2.45
C ASP A 114 39.00 -9.85 -3.57
N GLY A 115 38.93 -10.40 -4.77
CA GLY A 115 39.81 -9.95 -5.86
C GLY A 115 39.46 -8.56 -6.43
N PHE A 116 38.45 -7.84 -5.90
CA PHE A 116 38.33 -6.41 -6.17
C PHE A 116 39.54 -5.65 -5.62
N ASN A 117 40.20 -6.15 -4.58
CA ASN A 117 41.36 -5.50 -3.98
C ASN A 117 42.54 -5.36 -4.96
N ALA A 118 42.65 -6.21 -5.99
CA ALA A 118 43.65 -6.02 -7.05
C ALA A 118 43.50 -4.68 -7.83
N LEU A 119 42.32 -4.05 -7.83
CA LEU A 119 42.12 -2.71 -8.41
C LEU A 119 42.94 -1.62 -7.70
N ILE A 120 43.38 -1.84 -6.47
CA ILE A 120 44.20 -0.89 -5.71
C ILE A 120 45.51 -0.59 -6.43
N LEU A 121 46.07 -1.61 -7.07
CA LEU A 121 47.30 -1.52 -7.84
C LEU A 121 47.00 -1.27 -9.32
N ARG A 122 46.10 -2.07 -9.94
CA ARG A 122 45.82 -1.98 -11.37
C ARG A 122 45.21 -0.65 -11.82
N ALA A 123 44.37 -0.06 -10.97
CA ALA A 123 43.68 1.19 -11.26
C ALA A 123 44.14 2.32 -10.31
N SER A 124 45.23 2.12 -9.55
CA SER A 124 45.78 3.09 -8.59
C SER A 124 44.75 3.63 -7.58
N LEU A 125 43.75 2.82 -7.24
CA LEU A 125 42.65 3.20 -6.35
C LEU A 125 43.00 2.94 -4.89
N ASN A 126 42.37 3.66 -3.97
CA ASN A 126 42.39 3.33 -2.55
C ASN A 126 41.27 2.34 -2.19
N TRP A 127 41.34 1.75 -0.99
CA TRP A 127 40.39 0.72 -0.57
C TRP A 127 38.94 1.23 -0.41
N ARG A 128 38.73 2.53 -0.12
CA ARG A 128 37.39 3.13 -0.03
C ARG A 128 36.77 3.28 -1.41
N GLN A 129 37.55 3.73 -2.38
CA GLN A 129 37.16 3.83 -3.79
C GLN A 129 36.79 2.44 -4.36
N VAL A 130 37.61 1.42 -4.07
CA VAL A 130 37.29 0.03 -4.45
C VAL A 130 36.02 -0.47 -3.74
N SER A 131 35.78 -0.06 -2.50
CA SER A 131 34.55 -0.42 -1.78
C SER A 131 33.29 0.19 -2.41
N ALA A 132 33.37 1.39 -2.98
CA ALA A 132 32.28 1.98 -3.75
C ALA A 132 31.95 1.12 -4.99
N LEU A 133 32.95 0.77 -5.80
CA LEU A 133 32.75 -0.13 -6.96
C LEU A 133 32.23 -1.50 -6.53
N ARG A 134 32.79 -2.10 -5.47
CA ARG A 134 32.33 -3.37 -4.92
C ARG A 134 30.86 -3.30 -4.49
N SER A 135 30.43 -2.21 -3.86
CA SER A 135 29.03 -2.03 -3.45
C SER A 135 28.07 -2.02 -4.63
N TYR A 136 28.40 -1.32 -5.74
CA TYR A 136 27.61 -1.39 -6.97
C TYR A 136 27.60 -2.79 -7.58
N SER A 137 28.72 -3.53 -7.53
CA SER A 137 28.74 -4.94 -7.95
C SER A 137 27.74 -5.80 -7.18
N ARG A 138 27.63 -5.59 -5.86
CA ARG A 138 26.70 -6.33 -5.00
C ARG A 138 25.24 -6.03 -5.36
N TYR A 139 24.94 -4.78 -5.69
CA TYR A 139 23.62 -4.41 -6.20
C TYR A 139 23.35 -4.97 -7.59
N LEU A 140 24.32 -4.91 -8.53
CA LEU A 140 24.19 -5.51 -9.88
C LEU A 140 23.85 -7.00 -9.83
N ARG A 141 24.40 -7.73 -8.85
CA ARG A 141 24.09 -9.15 -8.63
C ARG A 141 22.61 -9.40 -8.31
N GLN A 142 21.90 -8.41 -7.77
CA GLN A 142 20.47 -8.49 -7.48
C GLN A 142 19.58 -8.10 -8.68
N LEU A 143 20.18 -7.67 -9.80
CA LEU A 143 19.47 -7.33 -11.04
C LEU A 143 19.39 -8.57 -11.95
N PRO A 144 18.46 -8.61 -12.92
CA PRO A 144 18.32 -9.72 -13.87
C PRO A 144 19.43 -9.70 -14.94
N LEU A 145 20.69 -9.70 -14.51
CA LEU A 145 21.87 -9.82 -15.35
C LEU A 145 22.38 -11.26 -15.37
N PRO A 146 22.80 -11.80 -16.53
CA PRO A 146 23.28 -13.18 -16.64
C PRO A 146 24.72 -13.37 -16.11
N TYR A 147 25.27 -12.43 -15.35
CA TYR A 147 26.67 -12.39 -14.94
C TYR A 147 26.84 -12.56 -13.43
N GLY A 148 27.68 -13.51 -13.02
CA GLY A 148 28.06 -13.69 -11.61
C GLY A 148 29.08 -12.65 -11.13
N GLN A 149 29.24 -12.54 -9.81
CA GLN A 149 30.16 -11.61 -9.14
C GLN A 149 31.59 -11.67 -9.70
N SER A 150 32.12 -12.89 -9.92
CA SER A 150 33.48 -13.08 -10.44
C SER A 150 33.67 -12.53 -11.85
N ARG A 151 32.63 -12.58 -12.71
CA ARG A 151 32.69 -12.02 -14.05
C ARG A 151 32.66 -10.49 -14.01
N ILE A 152 31.79 -9.92 -13.17
CA ILE A 152 31.73 -8.46 -12.96
C ILE A 152 33.08 -7.93 -12.45
N GLN A 153 33.65 -8.60 -11.45
CA GLN A 153 34.97 -8.28 -10.92
C GLN A 153 36.05 -8.34 -12.01
N ARG A 154 36.08 -9.42 -12.80
CA ARG A 154 37.09 -9.59 -13.86
C ARG A 154 37.00 -8.50 -14.93
N VAL A 155 35.79 -8.07 -15.30
CA VAL A 155 35.61 -6.98 -16.26
C VAL A 155 36.24 -5.67 -15.77
N LEU A 156 36.07 -5.31 -14.49
CA LEU A 156 36.73 -4.12 -13.95
C LEU A 156 38.26 -4.27 -13.90
N LEU A 157 38.76 -5.45 -13.54
CA LEU A 157 40.20 -5.72 -13.52
C LEU A 157 40.80 -5.63 -14.92
N ASP A 158 40.14 -6.19 -15.93
CA ASP A 158 40.61 -6.16 -17.32
C ASP A 158 40.49 -4.77 -17.98
N ASN A 159 39.72 -3.85 -17.39
CA ASN A 159 39.50 -2.49 -17.91
C ASN A 159 39.77 -1.42 -16.82
N PRO A 160 41.02 -1.28 -16.34
CA PRO A 160 41.34 -0.42 -15.19
C PRO A 160 41.08 1.08 -15.46
N ARG A 161 41.26 1.55 -16.70
CA ARG A 161 40.95 2.94 -17.08
C ARG A 161 39.45 3.23 -17.04
N ALA A 162 38.60 2.29 -17.48
CA ALA A 162 37.17 2.41 -17.34
C ALA A 162 36.74 2.42 -15.86
N ALA A 163 37.38 1.59 -15.02
CA ALA A 163 37.15 1.61 -13.57
C ALA A 163 37.51 2.97 -12.92
N GLN A 164 38.62 3.59 -13.35
CA GLN A 164 39.00 4.95 -12.93
C GLN A 164 38.00 5.99 -13.41
N ALA A 165 37.57 5.94 -14.67
CA ALA A 165 36.60 6.86 -15.23
C ALA A 165 35.24 6.79 -14.49
N LEU A 166 34.75 5.58 -14.22
CA LEU A 166 33.52 5.36 -13.45
C LEU A 166 33.61 5.99 -12.06
N LEU A 167 34.75 5.82 -11.40
CA LEU A 167 34.98 6.41 -10.09
C LEU A 167 35.13 7.94 -10.16
N ALA A 168 35.79 8.47 -11.18
CA ALA A 168 35.88 9.91 -11.41
C ALA A 168 34.48 10.54 -11.57
N LEU A 169 33.56 9.84 -12.25
CA LEU A 169 32.16 10.24 -12.32
C LEU A 169 31.46 10.19 -10.95
N PHE A 170 31.68 9.12 -10.18
CA PHE A 170 31.15 9.01 -8.81
C PHE A 170 31.63 10.15 -7.91
N GLU A 171 32.93 10.47 -7.95
CA GLU A 171 33.53 11.58 -7.21
C GLU A 171 33.03 12.94 -7.73
N ALA A 172 32.94 13.16 -9.04
CA ALA A 172 32.37 14.39 -9.59
C ALA A 172 30.94 14.64 -9.08
N ARG A 173 30.14 13.58 -8.91
CA ARG A 173 28.77 13.67 -8.41
C ARG A 173 28.67 13.92 -6.91
N PHE A 174 29.56 13.36 -6.09
CA PHE A 174 29.36 13.30 -4.63
C PHE A 174 30.49 13.86 -3.76
N ASP A 175 31.69 14.05 -4.29
CA ASP A 175 32.79 14.73 -3.60
C ASP A 175 32.46 16.21 -3.36
N ARG A 176 33.27 16.92 -2.55
CA ARG A 176 33.11 18.34 -2.18
C ARG A 176 31.73 18.62 -1.60
N THR A 177 31.44 17.94 -0.50
CA THR A 177 30.13 17.91 0.14
C THR A 177 29.61 19.29 0.52
N GLY A 178 30.48 20.30 0.68
CA GLY A 178 30.13 21.72 0.87
C GLY A 178 29.48 22.42 -0.34
N GLN A 179 29.41 21.79 -1.51
CA GLN A 179 28.84 22.39 -2.73
C GLN A 179 27.50 21.73 -3.11
N PRO A 180 26.46 22.53 -3.45
CA PRO A 180 25.19 22.01 -3.99
C PRO A 180 25.37 21.11 -5.21
N ALA A 181 24.42 20.21 -5.43
CA ALA A 181 24.41 19.29 -6.57
C ALA A 181 24.32 20.01 -7.93
N ASP A 182 23.65 21.16 -7.97
CA ASP A 182 23.43 21.99 -9.17
C ASP A 182 24.43 23.14 -9.31
N SER A 183 25.47 23.20 -8.47
CA SER A 183 26.53 24.20 -8.62
C SER A 183 27.24 24.02 -9.97
N ALA A 184 27.44 25.13 -10.71
CA ALA A 184 28.07 25.08 -12.03
C ALA A 184 29.40 24.31 -12.07
N PRO A 185 30.34 24.49 -11.11
CA PRO A 185 31.60 23.72 -11.10
C PRO A 185 31.42 22.21 -10.88
N ARG A 186 30.31 21.77 -10.26
CA ARG A 186 30.01 20.34 -10.13
C ARG A 186 29.42 19.81 -11.43
N VAL A 187 28.49 20.55 -12.03
CA VAL A 187 27.86 20.20 -13.31
C VAL A 187 28.91 20.03 -14.41
N ASP A 188 29.87 20.96 -14.50
CA ASP A 188 30.97 20.89 -15.49
C ASP A 188 31.85 19.66 -15.27
N ARG A 189 32.28 19.41 -14.03
CA ARG A 189 33.07 18.21 -13.68
C ARG A 189 32.32 16.91 -13.96
N MET A 190 31.01 16.89 -13.73
CA MET A 190 30.17 15.73 -14.04
C MET A 190 30.11 15.50 -15.55
N ALA A 191 29.94 16.55 -16.35
CA ALA A 191 29.92 16.45 -17.80
C ALA A 191 31.26 15.94 -18.37
N GLU A 192 32.39 16.45 -17.87
CA GLU A 192 33.73 15.97 -18.23
C GLU A 192 33.93 14.49 -17.86
N ALA A 193 33.52 14.09 -16.66
CA ALA A 193 33.63 12.71 -16.22
C ALA A 193 32.69 11.76 -17.00
N GLU A 194 31.49 12.20 -17.38
CA GLU A 194 30.58 11.43 -18.25
C GLU A 194 31.21 11.19 -19.63
N GLN A 195 31.86 12.20 -20.22
CA GLN A 195 32.58 12.06 -21.49
C GLN A 195 33.73 11.07 -21.40
N LEU A 196 34.51 11.12 -20.30
CA LEU A 196 35.60 10.19 -20.06
C LEU A 196 35.09 8.75 -19.93
N VAL A 197 34.02 8.53 -19.16
CA VAL A 197 33.39 7.20 -19.03
C VAL A 197 32.92 6.68 -20.38
N ALA A 198 32.24 7.51 -21.19
CA ALA A 198 31.81 7.11 -22.52
C ALA A 198 32.99 6.71 -23.42
N ALA A 199 34.05 7.51 -23.45
CA ALA A 199 35.25 7.24 -24.24
C ALA A 199 35.98 5.95 -23.85
N GLU A 200 36.05 5.64 -22.55
CA GLU A 200 36.67 4.40 -22.07
C GLU A 200 35.79 3.18 -22.32
N ILE A 201 34.46 3.30 -22.21
CA ILE A 201 33.53 2.21 -22.54
C ILE A 201 33.56 1.89 -24.04
N ASP A 202 33.60 2.91 -24.91
CA ASP A 202 33.60 2.72 -26.37
C ASP A 202 34.88 2.04 -26.90
N GLN A 203 35.95 2.00 -26.11
CA GLN A 203 37.18 1.26 -26.43
C GLN A 203 37.07 -0.25 -26.11
N VAL A 204 36.01 -0.69 -25.43
CA VAL A 204 35.86 -2.08 -24.99
C VAL A 204 35.34 -2.97 -26.12
N LEU A 205 36.16 -3.94 -26.53
CA LEU A 205 35.85 -4.84 -27.65
C LEU A 205 34.79 -5.91 -27.32
N HIS A 206 34.70 -6.34 -26.05
CA HIS A 206 33.81 -7.41 -25.63
C HIS A 206 32.44 -6.87 -25.19
N ILE A 207 31.37 -7.31 -25.85
CA ILE A 207 29.99 -6.90 -25.58
C ILE A 207 29.54 -7.11 -24.12
N ASP A 208 29.98 -8.20 -23.48
CA ASP A 208 29.68 -8.45 -22.06
C ASP A 208 30.33 -7.42 -21.14
N ALA A 209 31.56 -7.03 -21.46
CA ALA A 209 32.32 -6.06 -20.69
C ALA A 209 31.70 -4.66 -20.86
N ASP A 210 31.37 -4.28 -22.10
CA ASP A 210 30.62 -3.05 -22.42
C ASP A 210 29.31 -2.98 -21.62
N ARG A 211 28.50 -4.05 -21.66
CA ARG A 211 27.22 -4.11 -20.93
C ARG A 211 27.40 -3.94 -19.42
N ILE A 212 28.40 -4.59 -18.81
CA ILE A 212 28.67 -4.47 -17.37
C ILE A 212 29.11 -3.04 -17.04
N LEU A 213 30.01 -2.43 -17.81
CA LEU A 213 30.49 -1.07 -17.57
C LEU A 213 29.39 -0.02 -17.79
N ARG A 214 28.52 -0.20 -18.79
CA ARG A 214 27.33 0.64 -18.99
C ARG A 214 26.34 0.51 -17.84
N ALA A 215 26.15 -0.69 -17.27
CA ALA A 215 25.33 -0.86 -16.08
C ALA A 215 25.92 -0.13 -14.86
N TYR A 216 27.25 -0.19 -14.64
CA TYR A 216 27.90 0.66 -13.61
C TYR A 216 27.66 2.15 -13.86
N HIS A 217 27.85 2.60 -15.09
CA HIS A 217 27.62 3.99 -15.48
C HIS A 217 26.18 4.42 -15.17
N ASN A 218 25.18 3.62 -15.57
CA ASN A 218 23.77 3.88 -15.29
C ASN A 218 23.50 3.94 -13.77
N LEU A 219 24.02 3.00 -12.97
CA LEU A 219 23.82 3.00 -11.51
C LEU A 219 24.44 4.23 -10.81
N ILE A 220 25.63 4.65 -11.23
CA ILE A 220 26.28 5.85 -10.67
C ILE A 220 25.45 7.10 -10.99
N ARG A 221 24.94 7.22 -12.22
CA ARG A 221 24.04 8.32 -12.61
C ARG A 221 22.70 8.29 -11.88
N ALA A 222 22.14 7.10 -11.70
CA ALA A 222 20.89 6.90 -10.98
C ALA A 222 21.03 7.08 -9.45
N THR A 223 22.25 7.13 -8.91
CA THR A 223 22.46 7.44 -7.49
C THR A 223 22.16 8.91 -7.24
N VAL A 224 21.29 9.18 -6.26
CA VAL A 224 20.86 10.54 -5.88
C VAL A 224 21.44 11.02 -4.55
N ARG A 225 21.76 10.10 -3.63
CA ARG A 225 22.40 10.37 -2.33
C ARG A 225 23.29 9.20 -1.93
N THR A 226 24.42 9.47 -1.28
CA THR A 226 25.32 8.43 -0.72
C THR A 226 26.09 8.97 0.48
N ASN A 227 26.39 8.11 1.46
CA ASN A 227 27.25 8.46 2.59
C ASN A 227 28.74 8.25 2.31
N ALA A 228 29.15 7.85 1.10
CA ALA A 228 30.52 7.42 0.81
C ALA A 228 31.62 8.46 1.12
N PHE A 229 31.26 9.75 1.18
CA PHE A 229 32.15 10.87 1.50
C PHE A 229 31.93 11.44 2.91
N ALA A 230 31.09 10.80 3.72
CA ALA A 230 30.94 11.14 5.12
C ALA A 230 32.23 10.75 5.89
N PRO A 231 32.72 11.56 6.85
CA PRO A 231 33.98 11.29 7.56
C PRO A 231 34.05 9.91 8.21
N ASP A 232 32.92 9.43 8.73
CA ASP A 232 32.83 8.16 9.45
C ASP A 232 32.47 6.96 8.55
N ALA A 233 32.31 7.14 7.23
CA ALA A 233 31.96 6.04 6.34
C ALA A 233 33.02 4.93 6.35
N LEU A 234 32.57 3.68 6.45
CA LEU A 234 33.41 2.48 6.60
C LEU A 234 34.31 2.49 7.86
N SER A 235 33.92 3.23 8.89
CA SER A 235 34.54 3.18 10.22
C SER A 235 33.94 2.07 11.09
N VAL A 236 34.39 1.96 12.35
CA VAL A 236 33.81 1.03 13.33
C VAL A 236 32.39 1.43 13.72
N THR A 237 32.07 2.73 13.71
CA THR A 237 30.74 3.25 14.09
C THR A 237 29.76 3.23 12.92
N MET A 238 30.25 3.39 11.68
CA MET A 238 29.45 3.24 10.44
C MET A 238 30.15 2.30 9.45
N PRO A 239 30.16 0.98 9.72
CA PRO A 239 30.86 -0.02 8.90
C PRO A 239 30.08 -0.39 7.62
N TYR A 240 29.53 0.61 6.94
CA TYR A 240 28.67 0.43 5.76
C TYR A 240 28.77 1.62 4.79
N LEU A 241 28.41 1.35 3.54
CA LEU A 241 28.06 2.34 2.52
C LEU A 241 26.57 2.25 2.22
N VAL A 242 25.95 3.39 1.94
CA VAL A 242 24.55 3.45 1.48
C VAL A 242 24.44 4.27 0.20
N HIS A 243 23.61 3.79 -0.73
CA HIS A 243 23.28 4.44 -1.98
C HIS A 243 21.76 4.51 -2.13
N LYS A 244 21.22 5.74 -2.19
CA LYS A 244 19.84 5.97 -2.59
C LYS A 244 19.80 6.13 -4.10
N LEU A 245 19.05 5.25 -4.77
CA LEU A 245 18.94 5.14 -6.21
C LEU A 245 17.56 5.61 -6.68
N ALA A 246 17.52 6.46 -7.72
CA ALA A 246 16.32 6.77 -8.48
C ALA A 246 15.99 5.58 -9.40
N ALA A 247 15.20 4.63 -8.88
CA ALA A 247 15.00 3.33 -9.52
C ALA A 247 14.30 3.41 -10.88
N GLN A 248 13.50 4.45 -11.13
CA GLN A 248 12.90 4.70 -12.45
C GLN A 248 13.96 4.88 -13.55
N SER A 249 15.13 5.42 -13.20
CA SER A 249 16.24 5.71 -14.11
C SER A 249 17.20 4.54 -14.33
N ILE A 250 16.95 3.37 -13.74
CA ILE A 250 17.80 2.19 -13.89
C ILE A 250 17.27 1.30 -15.01
N ASP A 251 18.08 1.12 -16.05
CA ASP A 251 17.65 0.44 -17.28
C ASP A 251 17.44 -1.06 -17.07
N GLU A 252 18.29 -1.70 -16.27
CA GLU A 252 18.27 -3.13 -15.97
C GLU A 252 17.12 -3.55 -15.04
N LEU A 253 16.37 -2.59 -14.46
CA LEU A 253 15.29 -2.91 -13.54
C LEU A 253 14.02 -3.39 -14.26
N PRO A 254 13.46 -4.56 -13.89
CA PRO A 254 12.18 -5.01 -14.42
C PRO A 254 11.01 -4.22 -13.81
N GLN A 255 9.91 -4.11 -14.55
CA GLN A 255 8.67 -3.51 -14.04
C GLN A 255 8.00 -4.42 -12.97
N PRO A 256 7.37 -3.85 -11.92
CA PRO A 256 7.25 -2.42 -11.64
C PRO A 256 8.51 -1.87 -10.96
N ARG A 257 8.95 -0.69 -11.40
CA ARG A 257 10.07 0.03 -10.80
C ARG A 257 9.58 0.88 -9.61
N PRO A 258 10.20 0.79 -8.42
CA PRO A 258 9.93 1.71 -7.31
C PRO A 258 10.27 3.16 -7.68
N VAL A 259 9.85 4.13 -6.86
CA VAL A 259 10.34 5.53 -6.96
C VAL A 259 11.80 5.59 -6.52
N SER A 260 12.16 4.88 -5.44
CA SER A 260 13.54 4.81 -4.96
C SER A 260 13.90 3.44 -4.38
N GLU A 261 15.16 3.04 -4.55
CA GLU A 261 15.79 1.90 -3.88
C GLU A 261 16.97 2.39 -3.03
N ILE A 262 16.98 2.10 -1.73
CA ILE A 262 18.10 2.42 -0.84
C ILE A 262 18.86 1.13 -0.59
N PHE A 263 20.05 1.01 -1.18
CA PHE A 263 20.92 -0.14 -1.05
C PHE A 263 22.03 0.12 -0.03
N VAL A 264 22.24 -0.84 0.87
CA VAL A 264 23.24 -0.76 1.94
C VAL A 264 24.19 -1.93 1.81
N TYR A 265 25.48 -1.61 1.72
CA TYR A 265 26.55 -2.60 1.66
C TYR A 265 27.41 -2.48 2.92
N SER A 266 27.64 -3.62 3.56
CA SER A 266 28.61 -3.80 4.63
C SER A 266 29.34 -5.14 4.44
N PRO A 267 30.58 -5.29 4.94
CA PRO A 267 31.21 -6.60 5.06
C PRO A 267 30.41 -7.59 5.92
N GLU A 268 29.57 -7.09 6.85
CA GLU A 268 28.81 -7.93 7.78
C GLU A 268 27.37 -8.19 7.35
N PHE A 269 26.79 -7.35 6.50
CA PHE A 269 25.42 -7.51 6.00
C PHE A 269 25.20 -6.77 4.68
N GLU A 270 24.14 -7.12 3.98
CA GLU A 270 23.60 -6.34 2.87
C GLU A 270 22.14 -6.01 3.16
N GLY A 271 21.68 -4.85 2.69
CA GLY A 271 20.33 -4.38 2.91
C GLY A 271 19.77 -3.66 1.69
N LEU A 272 18.46 -3.75 1.51
CA LEU A 272 17.74 -3.06 0.45
C LEU A 272 16.39 -2.58 0.96
N HIS A 273 16.03 -1.33 0.66
CA HIS A 273 14.73 -0.76 0.98
C HIS A 273 14.08 -0.15 -0.27
N LEU A 274 12.90 -0.66 -0.63
CA LEU A 274 12.12 -0.23 -1.80
C LEU A 274 11.00 0.72 -1.38
N ARG A 275 10.79 1.82 -2.11
CA ARG A 275 9.69 2.79 -1.87
C ARG A 275 8.92 3.10 -3.14
N PHE A 276 7.59 3.02 -3.09
CA PHE A 276 6.70 3.37 -4.20
C PHE A 276 6.14 4.81 -4.09
N GLY A 277 6.58 5.58 -3.09
CA GLY A 277 6.29 6.99 -2.92
C GLY A 277 7.26 7.62 -1.91
N LEU A 278 7.31 8.96 -1.87
CA LEU A 278 8.11 9.68 -0.87
C LEU A 278 7.45 9.57 0.52
N VAL A 279 6.13 9.74 0.62
CA VAL A 279 5.41 9.37 1.84
C VAL A 279 5.10 7.88 1.76
N ALA A 280 5.99 7.02 2.25
CA ALA A 280 5.85 5.57 2.19
C ALA A 280 6.28 4.87 3.48
N ARG A 281 5.65 3.73 3.75
CA ARG A 281 5.85 2.95 4.98
C ARG A 281 5.94 1.46 4.70
N GLY A 282 6.79 0.77 5.46
CA GLY A 282 6.77 -0.69 5.46
C GLY A 282 7.73 -1.38 6.41
N GLY A 283 7.51 -2.68 6.54
CA GLY A 283 8.29 -3.54 7.43
C GLY A 283 9.73 -3.80 6.94
N LEU A 284 10.66 -3.95 7.87
CA LEU A 284 12.04 -4.38 7.59
C LEU A 284 12.21 -5.87 7.95
N ARG A 285 12.44 -6.71 6.94
CA ARG A 285 12.61 -8.17 7.11
C ARG A 285 14.07 -8.56 7.32
N TRP A 286 14.32 -9.45 8.27
CA TRP A 286 15.57 -10.21 8.32
C TRP A 286 15.39 -11.49 7.49
N SER A 287 16.12 -11.60 6.37
CA SER A 287 16.05 -12.73 5.44
C SER A 287 17.28 -13.63 5.52
N ASP A 288 17.07 -14.90 5.18
CA ASP A 288 18.08 -15.93 4.96
C ASP A 288 18.39 -16.14 3.46
N ARG A 289 17.78 -15.37 2.55
CA ARG A 289 18.00 -15.45 1.10
C ARG A 289 19.13 -14.55 0.62
N HIS A 290 20.37 -15.02 0.67
CA HIS A 290 21.55 -14.21 0.28
C HIS A 290 21.66 -13.88 -1.21
N ASP A 291 21.06 -14.69 -2.08
CA ASP A 291 21.30 -14.59 -3.53
C ASP A 291 20.25 -13.76 -4.26
N ASP A 292 19.02 -13.66 -3.74
CA ASP A 292 17.88 -13.03 -4.43
C ASP A 292 16.92 -12.27 -3.50
N TYR A 293 17.44 -11.69 -2.41
CA TYR A 293 16.66 -10.88 -1.47
C TYR A 293 15.93 -9.70 -2.13
N ARG A 294 16.45 -9.14 -3.23
CA ARG A 294 15.73 -8.10 -3.99
C ARG A 294 14.41 -8.61 -4.57
N THR A 295 14.42 -9.82 -5.13
CA THR A 295 13.20 -10.46 -5.66
C THR A 295 12.21 -10.73 -4.55
N GLU A 296 12.69 -11.18 -3.38
CA GLU A 296 11.85 -11.36 -2.19
C GLU A 296 11.16 -10.06 -1.77
N VAL A 297 11.93 -9.00 -1.51
CA VAL A 297 11.38 -7.73 -1.01
C VAL A 297 10.50 -7.03 -2.03
N LEU A 298 10.79 -7.19 -3.34
CA LEU A 298 9.92 -6.71 -4.41
C LEU A 298 8.56 -7.43 -4.42
N GLY A 299 8.51 -8.73 -4.10
CA GLY A 299 7.25 -9.45 -3.93
C GLY A 299 6.43 -8.91 -2.75
N LEU A 300 7.09 -8.63 -1.63
CA LEU A 300 6.44 -8.12 -0.41
C LEU A 300 5.89 -6.70 -0.57
N VAL A 301 6.64 -5.79 -1.20
CA VAL A 301 6.20 -4.40 -1.36
C VAL A 301 5.02 -4.27 -2.33
N LYS A 302 4.89 -5.17 -3.32
CA LYS A 302 3.73 -5.22 -4.22
C LYS A 302 2.43 -5.49 -3.46
N ALA A 303 2.44 -6.52 -2.63
CA ALA A 303 1.30 -6.82 -1.76
C ALA A 303 1.02 -5.66 -0.79
N GLN A 304 2.08 -5.02 -0.27
CA GLN A 304 1.95 -3.87 0.62
C GLN A 304 1.33 -2.64 -0.08
N ALA A 305 1.58 -2.43 -1.38
CA ALA A 305 1.06 -1.26 -2.10
C ALA A 305 -0.48 -1.28 -2.19
N VAL A 306 -1.07 -2.46 -2.49
CA VAL A 306 -2.53 -2.66 -2.48
C VAL A 306 -3.10 -2.48 -1.08
N LYS A 307 -2.43 -3.05 -0.06
CA LYS A 307 -2.84 -2.92 1.35
C LYS A 307 -2.81 -1.46 1.83
N ASN A 308 -1.80 -0.70 1.44
CA ASN A 308 -1.63 0.69 1.81
C ASN A 308 -2.59 1.64 1.09
N ALA A 309 -3.34 1.17 0.09
CA ALA A 309 -4.36 1.99 -0.56
C ALA A 309 -5.43 2.50 0.42
N MET A 310 -5.59 1.85 1.58
CA MET A 310 -6.55 2.23 2.62
C MET A 310 -6.07 3.35 3.55
N ILE A 311 -4.75 3.60 3.63
CA ILE A 311 -4.11 4.52 4.60
C ILE A 311 -3.31 5.63 3.90
N VAL A 312 -2.72 6.54 4.67
CA VAL A 312 -2.02 7.71 4.13
C VAL A 312 -0.77 7.36 3.30
N PRO A 313 0.24 6.64 3.83
CA PRO A 313 1.50 6.40 3.12
C PRO A 313 1.36 5.34 2.03
N ALA A 314 2.12 5.52 0.95
CA ALA A 314 2.34 4.50 -0.07
C ALA A 314 3.11 3.28 0.48
N GLY A 315 3.19 2.21 -0.32
CA GLY A 315 3.93 1.00 0.04
C GLY A 315 5.45 1.18 0.04
N ALA A 316 6.11 0.74 1.12
CA ALA A 316 7.55 0.47 1.15
C ALA A 316 7.83 -0.92 1.73
N LYS A 317 9.06 -1.41 1.58
CA LYS A 317 9.53 -2.62 2.27
C LYS A 317 11.05 -2.67 2.28
N GLY A 318 11.61 -3.12 3.40
CA GLY A 318 13.05 -3.38 3.51
C GLY A 318 13.36 -4.84 3.77
N VAL A 319 14.56 -5.24 3.36
CA VAL A 319 15.15 -6.54 3.67
C VAL A 319 16.63 -6.34 4.02
N PHE A 320 17.14 -7.11 4.98
CA PHE A 320 18.56 -7.25 5.19
C PHE A 320 18.95 -8.71 5.39
N VAL A 321 20.15 -9.05 4.93
CA VAL A 321 20.76 -10.39 5.05
C VAL A 321 22.06 -10.26 5.81
N VAL A 322 22.20 -11.04 6.87
CA VAL A 322 23.44 -11.08 7.67
C VAL A 322 24.42 -12.04 6.99
N LYS A 323 25.64 -11.57 6.71
CA LYS A 323 26.72 -12.40 6.18
C LYS A 323 27.28 -13.23 7.34
N SER A 324 27.29 -14.56 7.18
CA SER A 324 27.79 -15.46 8.22
C SER A 324 29.28 -15.21 8.47
N ARG A 325 29.63 -14.82 9.70
CA ARG A 325 31.02 -14.86 10.18
C ARG A 325 31.15 -16.12 11.03
N SER A 326 32.25 -16.85 10.87
CA SER A 326 32.66 -17.86 11.85
C SER A 326 32.80 -17.14 13.21
N THR A 327 31.83 -17.33 14.10
CA THR A 327 31.83 -16.73 15.43
C THR A 327 32.86 -17.46 16.28
N ALA A 328 34.12 -17.05 16.17
CA ALA A 328 35.18 -17.54 17.07
C ALA A 328 34.90 -17.23 18.55
N GLY A 329 33.88 -16.41 18.88
CA GLY A 329 33.52 -15.97 20.23
C GLY A 329 32.11 -16.31 20.73
N GLY A 330 31.33 -17.14 20.04
CA GLY A 330 30.02 -17.60 20.56
C GLY A 330 28.90 -16.55 20.67
N GLU A 331 29.00 -15.40 19.98
CA GLU A 331 27.92 -14.41 19.90
C GLU A 331 26.67 -15.02 19.24
N SER A 332 25.51 -14.91 19.89
CA SER A 332 24.27 -15.46 19.34
C SER A 332 23.86 -14.75 18.04
N ALA A 333 23.32 -15.51 17.08
CA ALA A 333 22.83 -14.96 15.81
C ALA A 333 21.85 -13.79 15.99
N ARG A 334 21.06 -13.80 17.08
CA ARG A 334 20.11 -12.72 17.41
C ARG A 334 20.80 -11.40 17.74
N VAL A 335 21.94 -11.44 18.46
CA VAL A 335 22.72 -10.24 18.80
C VAL A 335 23.36 -9.66 17.54
N GLN A 336 23.96 -10.51 16.71
CA GLN A 336 24.50 -10.09 15.41
C GLN A 336 23.41 -9.49 14.51
N GLY A 337 22.25 -10.15 14.40
CA GLY A 337 21.12 -9.66 13.63
C GLY A 337 20.60 -8.30 14.11
N LEU A 338 20.50 -8.08 15.42
CA LEU A 338 20.11 -6.80 16.00
C LEU A 338 21.15 -5.70 15.71
N ARG A 339 22.44 -6.02 15.78
CA ARG A 339 23.52 -5.09 15.42
C ARG A 339 23.44 -4.66 13.96
N CYS A 340 23.32 -5.61 13.03
CA CYS A 340 23.15 -5.32 11.61
C CYS A 340 21.84 -4.55 11.33
N TYR A 341 20.75 -4.86 12.05
CA TYR A 341 19.50 -4.11 11.95
C TYR A 341 19.66 -2.63 12.35
N ARG A 342 20.32 -2.34 13.48
CA ARG A 342 20.60 -0.96 13.91
C ARG A 342 21.46 -0.22 12.89
N GLN A 343 22.47 -0.88 12.34
CA GLN A 343 23.31 -0.32 11.27
C GLN A 343 22.51 -0.08 9.99
N PHE A 344 21.61 -0.98 9.60
CA PHE A 344 20.74 -0.82 8.44
C PHE A 344 19.80 0.37 8.61
N VAL A 345 19.13 0.50 9.76
CA VAL A 345 18.29 1.67 10.08
C VAL A 345 19.11 2.95 10.04
N GLY A 346 20.31 2.95 10.62
CA GLY A 346 21.23 4.07 10.53
C GLY A 346 21.56 4.44 9.08
N ALA A 347 21.90 3.45 8.26
CA ALA A 347 22.22 3.68 6.86
C ALA A 347 21.04 4.30 6.09
N LEU A 348 19.80 3.88 6.35
CA LEU A 348 18.62 4.52 5.75
C LEU A 348 18.48 5.99 6.16
N LEU A 349 18.75 6.31 7.42
CA LEU A 349 18.68 7.67 7.96
C LEU A 349 19.81 8.59 7.48
N ASP A 350 20.90 8.04 6.94
CA ASP A 350 22.01 8.83 6.40
C ASP A 350 21.71 9.45 5.02
N VAL A 351 20.62 9.02 4.36
CA VAL A 351 20.25 9.43 3.00
C VAL A 351 18.82 10.00 2.89
N VAL A 352 18.21 10.42 4.00
CA VAL A 352 16.91 11.10 4.05
C VAL A 352 17.02 12.43 4.79
N ASP A 353 16.04 13.32 4.64
CA ASP A 353 16.09 14.61 5.29
C ASP A 353 15.78 14.51 6.79
N LYS A 354 16.61 15.15 7.63
CA LYS A 354 16.46 15.11 9.08
C LYS A 354 15.39 16.06 9.63
N ASP A 355 15.01 17.07 8.86
CA ASP A 355 14.08 18.13 9.25
C ASP A 355 13.20 18.52 8.03
N PRO A 356 11.86 18.61 8.18
CA PRO A 356 10.95 19.01 7.10
C PRO A 356 11.06 20.48 6.68
N ASP A 357 11.53 21.40 7.54
CA ASP A 357 11.40 22.86 7.35
C ASP A 357 12.64 23.54 6.71
N VAL A 358 13.67 22.78 6.37
CA VAL A 358 14.85 23.35 5.72
C VAL A 358 14.46 23.81 4.32
N GLY A 359 14.51 25.12 4.06
CA GLY A 359 14.27 25.75 2.75
C GLY A 359 15.24 25.26 1.67
N SER A 360 14.80 25.19 0.41
CA SER A 360 15.51 24.56 -0.73
C SER A 360 16.94 25.04 -0.98
N ASP A 361 17.30 26.20 -0.45
CA ASP A 361 18.53 26.92 -0.80
C ASP A 361 19.73 26.61 0.10
N ASP A 362 19.53 26.04 1.29
CA ASP A 362 20.65 25.58 2.11
C ASP A 362 21.07 24.16 1.69
N ARG A 363 21.97 24.09 0.71
CA ARG A 363 22.71 22.88 0.33
C ARG A 363 24.18 23.10 0.74
N PRO A 364 24.71 22.32 1.71
CA PRO A 364 24.48 20.88 1.90
C PRO A 364 23.78 20.54 3.23
N ARG A 365 22.74 19.72 3.14
CA ARG A 365 21.82 19.47 4.26
C ARG A 365 22.30 18.46 5.30
N PHE A 366 23.33 17.65 5.03
CA PHE A 366 23.75 16.59 5.96
C PHE A 366 25.26 16.44 5.99
N SER A 367 25.77 15.98 7.13
CA SER A 367 27.12 15.51 7.47
C SER A 367 27.94 14.84 6.35
N GLY A 368 28.25 15.56 5.27
CA GLY A 368 28.99 15.06 4.13
C GLY A 368 28.16 14.39 3.02
N VAL A 369 26.88 14.74 2.80
CA VAL A 369 26.05 14.16 1.71
C VAL A 369 25.58 15.21 0.72
N VAL A 370 25.71 14.91 -0.57
CA VAL A 370 25.21 15.71 -1.70
C VAL A 370 23.89 15.13 -2.19
N CYS A 371 22.87 15.98 -2.36
CA CYS A 371 21.52 15.57 -2.76
C CYS A 371 21.21 16.00 -4.20
N HIS A 372 20.97 15.03 -5.10
CA HIS A 372 20.58 15.23 -6.50
C HIS A 372 19.07 15.11 -6.74
N ASP A 373 18.29 14.89 -5.68
CA ASP A 373 16.83 14.78 -5.68
C ASP A 373 16.19 15.90 -4.84
N GLY A 374 14.85 15.97 -4.86
CA GLY A 374 14.08 16.92 -4.04
C GLY A 374 14.08 16.56 -2.55
N SER A 375 13.23 17.26 -1.79
CA SER A 375 13.06 16.98 -0.36
C SER A 375 12.49 15.58 -0.13
N ASP A 376 13.04 14.90 0.87
CA ASP A 376 12.69 13.55 1.27
C ASP A 376 12.77 13.38 2.80
N PRO A 377 11.90 14.06 3.58
CA PRO A 377 11.95 14.01 5.03
C PRO A 377 11.20 12.80 5.62
N TYR A 378 10.34 12.13 4.86
CA TYR A 378 9.45 11.08 5.38
C TYR A 378 10.01 9.67 5.17
N LEU A 379 10.37 9.00 6.26
CA LEU A 379 10.75 7.58 6.28
C LEU A 379 10.21 6.93 7.55
N VAL A 380 9.28 5.99 7.39
CA VAL A 380 8.70 5.23 8.52
C VAL A 380 8.85 3.74 8.29
N VAL A 381 9.35 3.05 9.31
CA VAL A 381 9.58 1.60 9.27
C VAL A 381 8.60 0.87 10.20
N ALA A 382 8.43 -0.42 9.95
CA ALA A 382 7.67 -1.30 10.83
C ALA A 382 8.42 -2.61 11.07
N ALA A 383 7.95 -3.39 12.04
CA ALA A 383 8.41 -4.75 12.23
C ALA A 383 7.96 -5.69 11.09
N ASP A 384 8.75 -6.72 10.82
CA ASP A 384 8.42 -7.85 9.94
C ASP A 384 9.00 -9.16 10.52
N LYS A 385 8.98 -10.24 9.73
CA LYS A 385 9.62 -11.51 10.05
C LYS A 385 11.08 -11.29 10.44
N GLY A 386 11.44 -11.82 11.61
CA GLY A 386 12.78 -11.72 12.19
C GLY A 386 13.08 -10.41 12.93
N THR A 387 12.17 -9.42 12.90
CA THR A 387 12.37 -8.10 13.54
C THR A 387 11.21 -7.68 14.44
N ALA A 388 10.30 -8.59 14.79
CA ALA A 388 9.09 -8.33 15.59
C ALA A 388 9.30 -7.50 16.87
N THR A 389 10.45 -7.66 17.54
CA THR A 389 10.76 -6.96 18.80
C THR A 389 11.72 -5.78 18.62
N PHE A 390 11.96 -5.30 17.39
CA PHE A 390 13.03 -4.34 17.10
C PHE A 390 12.55 -2.89 16.92
N SER A 391 11.24 -2.60 17.00
CA SER A 391 10.70 -1.23 16.82
C SER A 391 11.33 -0.22 17.78
N ASP A 392 11.50 -0.57 19.06
CA ASP A 392 12.15 0.31 20.05
C ASP A 392 13.63 0.55 19.71
N SER A 393 14.31 -0.44 19.12
CA SER A 393 15.69 -0.28 18.65
C SER A 393 15.78 0.65 17.44
N ALA A 394 14.80 0.61 16.53
CA ALA A 394 14.71 1.54 15.41
C ALA A 394 14.45 2.99 15.89
N ASN A 395 13.51 3.18 16.82
CA ASN A 395 13.22 4.48 17.43
C ASN A 395 14.43 5.04 18.18
N ALA A 396 15.18 4.19 18.91
CA ALA A 396 16.41 4.60 19.57
C ALA A 396 17.46 5.11 18.56
N VAL A 397 17.63 4.44 17.42
CA VAL A 397 18.54 4.90 16.36
C VAL A 397 18.06 6.22 15.74
N ALA A 398 16.75 6.41 15.54
CA ALA A 398 16.20 7.67 15.05
C ALA A 398 16.45 8.84 16.00
N LEU A 399 16.29 8.62 17.31
CA LEU A 399 16.62 9.59 18.36
C LEU A 399 18.13 9.90 18.39
N ASP A 400 18.98 8.88 18.36
CA ASP A 400 20.45 9.04 18.33
C ASP A 400 20.91 9.87 17.12
N ARG A 401 20.19 9.77 15.99
CA ARG A 401 20.46 10.50 14.75
C ARG A 401 19.82 11.88 14.67
N ALA A 402 19.06 12.28 15.70
CA ALA A 402 18.25 13.50 15.75
C ALA A 402 17.30 13.62 14.55
N TYR A 403 16.65 12.53 14.18
CA TYR A 403 15.63 12.51 13.12
C TYR A 403 14.31 13.11 13.66
N TRP A 404 13.71 14.04 12.92
CA TRP A 404 12.57 14.86 13.38
C TRP A 404 11.36 14.06 13.89
N MET A 405 11.10 12.88 13.34
CA MET A 405 9.97 12.04 13.77
C MET A 405 10.15 11.42 15.15
N GLY A 406 11.38 11.36 15.68
CA GLY A 406 11.68 10.73 16.97
C GLY A 406 11.15 9.29 17.04
N ASP A 407 10.30 9.01 18.03
CA ASP A 407 9.68 7.69 18.25
C ASP A 407 8.42 7.42 17.39
N ALA A 408 8.09 8.30 16.45
CA ALA A 408 7.15 8.04 15.37
C ALA A 408 7.81 7.31 14.18
N PHE A 409 9.15 7.22 14.15
CA PHE A 409 9.91 6.56 13.08
C PHE A 409 9.54 5.08 12.89
N ALA A 410 9.30 4.36 13.99
CA ALA A 410 8.85 2.98 13.99
C ALA A 410 7.58 2.81 14.84
N SER A 411 6.51 2.32 14.22
CA SER A 411 5.23 2.02 14.87
C SER A 411 5.27 0.72 15.69
N GLY A 412 4.41 0.60 16.71
CA GLY A 412 4.26 -0.64 17.49
C GLY A 412 5.41 -0.92 18.46
N GLY A 413 6.13 0.13 18.88
CA GLY A 413 7.07 0.09 20.00
C GLY A 413 6.37 0.17 21.37
N SER A 414 7.14 0.16 22.46
CA SER A 414 6.63 0.21 23.84
C SER A 414 5.81 1.46 24.20
N ALA A 415 5.98 2.55 23.44
CA ALA A 415 5.21 3.79 23.55
C ALA A 415 4.12 3.92 22.45
N GLY A 416 3.74 2.82 21.79
CA GLY A 416 2.71 2.78 20.74
C GLY A 416 1.43 2.04 21.16
N TYR A 417 0.54 1.78 20.21
CA TYR A 417 -0.65 0.97 20.46
C TYR A 417 -0.31 -0.52 20.40
N ASP A 418 -0.61 -1.27 21.45
CA ASP A 418 -0.41 -2.72 21.47
C ASP A 418 -1.55 -3.42 20.71
N HIS A 419 -1.25 -3.92 19.50
CA HIS A 419 -2.24 -4.54 18.63
C HIS A 419 -2.85 -5.82 19.20
N LYS A 420 -2.12 -6.56 20.06
CA LYS A 420 -2.62 -7.79 20.68
C LYS A 420 -3.59 -7.47 21.80
N THR A 421 -3.26 -6.49 22.65
CA THR A 421 -4.10 -6.01 23.75
C THR A 421 -5.35 -5.34 23.22
N MET A 422 -5.21 -4.50 22.19
CA MET A 422 -6.33 -3.83 21.52
C MET A 422 -7.17 -4.79 20.66
N GLY A 423 -6.57 -5.92 20.25
CA GLY A 423 -7.18 -6.91 19.36
C GLY A 423 -7.54 -6.36 17.98
N ILE A 424 -6.94 -5.24 17.56
CA ILE A 424 -7.47 -4.40 16.47
C ILE A 424 -7.48 -5.10 15.12
N THR A 425 -6.46 -5.89 14.80
CA THR A 425 -6.41 -6.69 13.56
C THR A 425 -7.52 -7.74 13.53
N ALA A 426 -7.75 -8.44 14.64
CA ALA A 426 -8.82 -9.44 14.74
C ALA A 426 -10.21 -8.79 14.70
N ARG A 427 -10.38 -7.65 15.37
CA ARG A 427 -11.62 -6.86 15.33
C ARG A 427 -11.91 -6.39 13.90
N GLY A 428 -10.90 -5.93 13.16
CA GLY A 428 -11.01 -5.58 11.75
C GLY A 428 -11.40 -6.77 10.87
N ALA A 429 -10.76 -7.93 11.05
CA ALA A 429 -11.09 -9.14 10.30
C ALA A 429 -12.55 -9.57 10.55
N TRP A 430 -13.03 -9.39 11.78
CA TRP A 430 -14.43 -9.64 12.13
C TRP A 430 -15.41 -8.64 11.53
N VAL A 431 -15.02 -7.43 11.16
CA VAL A 431 -15.91 -6.55 10.38
C VAL A 431 -16.28 -7.19 9.05
N SER A 432 -15.30 -7.78 8.35
CA SER A 432 -15.56 -8.58 7.14
C SER A 432 -16.37 -9.85 7.45
N GLY A 433 -15.99 -10.56 8.53
CA GLY A 433 -16.70 -11.77 8.97
C GLY A 433 -18.18 -11.54 9.28
N ASP A 434 -18.49 -10.47 10.00
CA ASP A 434 -19.86 -10.07 10.33
C ASP A 434 -20.62 -9.70 9.06
N SER A 435 -20.01 -8.93 8.15
CA SER A 435 -20.63 -8.58 6.88
C SER A 435 -20.99 -9.82 6.06
N HIS A 436 -20.07 -10.79 5.95
CA HIS A 436 -20.29 -12.01 5.17
C HIS A 436 -21.31 -12.94 5.83
N LEU A 437 -21.28 -13.10 7.16
CA LEU A 437 -22.27 -13.91 7.87
C LEU A 437 -23.67 -13.30 7.80
N ALA A 438 -23.79 -11.98 7.85
CA ALA A 438 -25.07 -11.27 7.70
C ALA A 438 -25.70 -11.53 6.32
N GLU A 439 -24.92 -11.64 5.25
CA GLU A 439 -25.41 -12.02 3.90
C GLU A 439 -25.97 -13.44 3.85
N LEU A 440 -25.54 -14.29 4.77
CA LEU A 440 -26.04 -15.66 4.94
C LEU A 440 -27.23 -15.73 5.90
N GLY A 441 -27.68 -14.59 6.44
CA GLY A 441 -28.73 -14.50 7.45
C GLY A 441 -28.31 -14.91 8.86
N ILE A 442 -27.00 -14.91 9.15
CA ILE A 442 -26.44 -15.26 10.46
C ILE A 442 -25.99 -13.97 11.16
N ASP A 443 -26.59 -13.64 12.30
CA ASP A 443 -26.08 -12.59 13.18
C ASP A 443 -25.01 -13.17 14.10
N SER A 444 -23.74 -12.92 13.77
CA SER A 444 -22.59 -13.44 14.52
C SER A 444 -22.57 -13.04 16.00
N ASN A 445 -23.29 -11.98 16.40
CA ASN A 445 -23.35 -11.53 17.79
C ASN A 445 -24.36 -12.31 18.63
N ALA A 446 -25.41 -12.85 18.00
CA ALA A 446 -26.54 -13.50 18.67
C ALA A 446 -26.61 -15.01 18.38
N ASP A 447 -26.34 -15.41 17.14
CA ASP A 447 -26.53 -16.78 16.66
C ASP A 447 -25.32 -17.68 16.94
N GLU A 448 -25.58 -18.99 16.97
CA GLU A 448 -24.52 -20.00 16.98
C GLU A 448 -24.15 -20.42 15.55
N PHE A 449 -22.85 -20.53 15.26
CA PHE A 449 -22.35 -20.92 13.95
C PHE A 449 -21.05 -21.72 14.08
N SER A 450 -20.79 -22.56 13.09
CA SER A 450 -19.65 -23.48 13.07
C SER A 450 -18.41 -22.87 12.42
N ALA A 451 -17.23 -23.13 12.96
CA ALA A 451 -15.99 -22.60 12.43
C ALA A 451 -14.82 -23.60 12.49
N VAL A 452 -13.89 -23.45 11.54
CA VAL A 452 -12.54 -24.02 11.63
C VAL A 452 -11.48 -22.92 11.56
N GLY A 453 -10.30 -23.21 12.11
CA GLY A 453 -9.27 -22.21 12.34
C GLY A 453 -7.87 -22.57 11.84
N ILE A 454 -7.12 -21.57 11.39
CA ILE A 454 -5.68 -21.68 11.15
C ILE A 454 -4.98 -20.75 12.15
N GLY A 455 -4.29 -21.32 13.13
CA GLY A 455 -3.63 -20.60 14.22
C GLY A 455 -3.78 -21.28 15.58
N ASP A 456 -3.34 -20.59 16.63
CA ASP A 456 -3.46 -21.02 18.01
C ASP A 456 -3.83 -19.86 18.95
N MET A 457 -4.29 -20.20 20.16
CA MET A 457 -4.78 -19.22 21.14
C MET A 457 -3.70 -18.27 21.68
N SER A 458 -2.40 -18.53 21.49
CA SER A 458 -1.34 -17.59 21.88
C SER A 458 -1.16 -16.45 20.86
N GLY A 459 -1.62 -16.65 19.62
CA GLY A 459 -1.55 -15.71 18.52
C GLY A 459 -2.42 -14.46 18.76
N ASP A 460 -1.92 -13.31 18.29
CA ASP A 460 -2.59 -12.01 18.41
C ASP A 460 -3.89 -11.95 17.58
N VAL A 461 -3.86 -12.40 16.33
CA VAL A 461 -5.03 -12.38 15.44
C VAL A 461 -5.97 -13.54 15.76
N PHE A 462 -5.43 -14.77 15.82
CA PHE A 462 -6.25 -15.96 16.03
C PHE A 462 -6.89 -15.99 17.42
N GLY A 463 -6.10 -15.74 18.47
CA GLY A 463 -6.58 -15.78 19.85
C GLY A 463 -7.69 -14.77 20.11
N ASN A 464 -7.48 -13.50 19.76
CA ASN A 464 -8.52 -12.48 19.83
C ASN A 464 -9.73 -12.84 18.95
N GLY A 465 -9.49 -13.27 17.70
CA GLY A 465 -10.53 -13.65 16.75
C GLY A 465 -11.47 -14.72 17.31
N MET A 466 -10.93 -15.75 17.96
CA MET A 466 -11.72 -16.82 18.55
C MET A 466 -12.50 -16.42 19.80
N LEU A 467 -12.19 -15.27 20.41
CA LEU A 467 -12.82 -14.76 21.63
C LEU A 467 -13.81 -13.61 21.39
N LEU A 468 -13.96 -13.14 20.16
CA LEU A 468 -14.80 -11.98 19.84
C LEU A 468 -16.30 -12.31 19.71
N ARG A 469 -16.67 -13.55 19.38
CA ARG A 469 -18.07 -13.98 19.23
C ARG A 469 -18.43 -15.06 20.24
N ARG A 470 -19.62 -14.95 20.84
CA ARG A 470 -20.08 -15.88 21.89
C ARG A 470 -20.59 -17.20 21.32
N GLY A 471 -21.33 -17.14 20.20
CA GLY A 471 -21.92 -18.33 19.54
C GLY A 471 -20.96 -19.14 18.67
N LEU A 472 -19.66 -18.81 18.64
CA LEU A 472 -18.69 -19.48 17.77
C LEU A 472 -18.35 -20.88 18.27
N ARG A 473 -18.70 -21.90 17.46
CA ARG A 473 -18.35 -23.31 17.65
C ARG A 473 -17.10 -23.67 16.86
N LEU A 474 -15.93 -23.64 17.51
CA LEU A 474 -14.65 -23.98 16.88
C LEU A 474 -14.49 -25.50 16.82
N VAL A 475 -14.81 -26.09 15.67
CA VAL A 475 -14.81 -27.54 15.45
C VAL A 475 -13.41 -28.10 15.29
N ALA A 476 -12.51 -27.35 14.68
CA ALA A 476 -11.11 -27.75 14.52
C ALA A 476 -10.20 -26.54 14.29
N ALA A 477 -8.94 -26.66 14.71
CA ALA A 477 -7.90 -25.69 14.41
C ALA A 477 -6.53 -26.36 14.30
N PHE A 478 -5.58 -25.70 13.66
CA PHE A 478 -4.19 -26.19 13.63
C PHE A 478 -3.18 -25.05 13.54
N ASP A 479 -1.99 -25.27 14.08
CA ASP A 479 -0.84 -24.37 13.96
C ASP A 479 0.39 -25.10 13.38
N HIS A 480 1.59 -24.56 13.61
CA HIS A 480 2.84 -25.19 13.19
C HIS A 480 3.22 -26.40 14.06
N ARG A 481 2.55 -26.63 15.20
CA ARG A 481 2.90 -27.64 16.21
C ARG A 481 1.85 -28.75 16.34
N HIS A 482 0.58 -28.40 16.37
CA HIS A 482 -0.53 -29.25 16.79
C HIS A 482 -1.76 -29.12 15.88
N ILE A 483 -2.62 -30.13 15.95
CA ILE A 483 -3.97 -30.16 15.37
C ILE A 483 -4.95 -30.39 16.52
N PHE A 484 -5.93 -29.49 16.67
CA PHE A 484 -7.03 -29.52 17.63
C PHE A 484 -8.33 -29.87 16.91
N VAL A 485 -9.12 -30.80 17.45
CA VAL A 485 -10.47 -31.13 16.96
C VAL A 485 -11.41 -31.31 18.14
N ASP A 486 -12.52 -30.59 18.11
CA ASP A 486 -13.64 -30.69 19.03
C ASP A 486 -14.93 -30.87 18.21
N PRO A 487 -15.43 -32.11 18.01
CA PRO A 487 -16.50 -32.38 17.05
C PRO A 487 -17.82 -31.64 17.29
N THR A 488 -18.19 -31.46 18.56
CA THR A 488 -19.44 -30.81 19.00
C THR A 488 -19.17 -29.93 20.22
N PRO A 489 -18.49 -28.78 20.06
CA PRO A 489 -18.03 -27.97 21.18
C PRO A 489 -19.22 -27.31 21.89
N ASP A 490 -19.25 -27.39 23.23
CA ASP A 490 -20.12 -26.55 24.06
C ASP A 490 -19.61 -25.11 24.00
N THR A 491 -20.44 -24.18 23.50
CA THR A 491 -20.02 -22.81 23.21
C THR A 491 -19.51 -22.06 24.44
N ALA A 492 -20.15 -22.26 25.60
CA ALA A 492 -19.77 -21.58 26.83
C ALA A 492 -18.50 -22.18 27.45
N LEU A 493 -18.45 -23.51 27.59
CA LEU A 493 -17.30 -24.21 28.18
C LEU A 493 -16.05 -24.06 27.31
N ALA A 494 -16.17 -24.30 26.00
CA ALA A 494 -15.04 -24.20 25.07
C ALA A 494 -14.53 -22.76 24.94
N ARG A 495 -15.41 -21.76 25.00
CA ARG A 495 -14.99 -20.34 25.04
C ARG A 495 -14.20 -20.04 26.32
N LYS A 496 -14.69 -20.48 27.48
CA LYS A 496 -14.00 -20.25 28.76
C LYS A 496 -12.60 -20.87 28.75
N GLU A 497 -12.47 -22.07 28.20
CA GLU A 497 -11.19 -22.75 28.08
C GLU A 497 -10.24 -22.05 27.09
N ARG A 498 -10.75 -21.61 25.93
CA ARG A 498 -9.98 -20.76 25.00
C ARG A 498 -9.49 -19.46 25.66
N GLN A 499 -10.32 -18.82 26.48
CA GLN A 499 -9.94 -17.61 27.23
C GLN A 499 -8.78 -17.91 28.19
N ARG A 500 -8.88 -19.01 28.96
CA ARG A 500 -7.79 -19.46 29.84
C ARG A 500 -6.48 -19.64 29.08
N LEU A 501 -6.51 -20.30 27.92
CA LEU A 501 -5.33 -20.50 27.07
C LEU A 501 -4.73 -19.19 26.54
N PHE A 502 -5.58 -18.23 26.17
CA PHE A 502 -5.15 -16.91 25.68
C PHE A 502 -4.42 -16.10 26.76
N GLU A 503 -4.85 -16.24 28.02
CA GLU A 503 -4.29 -15.52 29.18
C GLU A 503 -2.99 -16.12 29.73
N LEU A 504 -2.61 -17.33 29.29
CA LEU A 504 -1.34 -17.94 29.69
C LEU A 504 -0.15 -17.18 29.08
N PRO A 505 0.96 -16.99 29.81
CA PRO A 505 2.16 -16.34 29.29
C PRO A 505 2.75 -17.02 28.04
N GLN A 506 2.66 -18.36 28.00
CA GLN A 506 2.96 -19.19 26.85
C GLN A 506 1.91 -20.29 26.79
N SER A 507 1.35 -20.54 25.61
CA SER A 507 0.37 -21.61 25.41
C SER A 507 0.48 -22.23 24.02
N SER A 508 -0.14 -23.40 23.91
CA SER A 508 -0.33 -24.17 22.70
C SER A 508 -1.66 -24.92 22.80
N TRP A 509 -2.08 -25.53 21.69
CA TRP A 509 -3.24 -26.43 21.74
C TRP A 509 -3.04 -27.62 22.70
N ASP A 510 -1.81 -28.04 22.99
CA ASP A 510 -1.55 -29.17 23.89
C ASP A 510 -1.91 -28.86 25.36
N ASP A 511 -1.92 -27.57 25.71
CA ASP A 511 -2.32 -27.05 27.02
C ASP A 511 -3.84 -27.02 27.21
N TYR A 512 -4.64 -27.28 26.16
CA TYR A 512 -6.10 -27.31 26.21
C TYR A 512 -6.58 -28.44 27.12
N ASP A 513 -7.48 -28.12 28.05
CA ASP A 513 -8.08 -29.10 28.94
C ASP A 513 -8.92 -30.10 28.14
N ARG A 514 -8.39 -31.33 28.02
CA ARG A 514 -9.02 -32.42 27.27
C ARG A 514 -10.37 -32.84 27.84
N ALA A 515 -10.63 -32.57 29.12
CA ALA A 515 -11.95 -32.82 29.72
C ALA A 515 -13.03 -31.85 29.20
N SER A 516 -12.63 -30.71 28.63
CA SER A 516 -13.51 -29.72 28.00
C SER A 516 -13.74 -29.97 26.50
N ILE A 517 -13.10 -30.99 25.91
CA ILE A 517 -13.29 -31.38 24.51
C ILE A 517 -14.44 -32.39 24.42
N SER A 518 -15.33 -32.23 23.44
CA SER A 518 -16.45 -33.15 23.26
C SER A 518 -15.99 -34.57 22.86
N PRO A 519 -16.85 -35.60 23.09
CA PRO A 519 -16.52 -36.98 22.78
C PRO A 519 -16.01 -37.17 21.35
N GLY A 520 -14.93 -37.94 21.23
CA GLY A 520 -14.29 -38.23 19.95
C GLY A 520 -13.29 -37.16 19.47
N GLY A 521 -13.18 -36.01 20.14
CA GLY A 521 -12.17 -34.99 19.87
C GLY A 521 -10.81 -35.22 20.52
N GLY A 522 -9.86 -34.31 20.28
CA GLY A 522 -8.53 -34.36 20.86
C GLY A 522 -7.53 -33.35 20.29
N VAL A 523 -6.29 -33.46 20.78
CA VAL A 523 -5.14 -32.67 20.32
C VAL A 523 -3.99 -33.60 19.98
N TRP A 524 -3.39 -33.40 18.80
CA TRP A 524 -2.29 -34.23 18.31
C TRP A 524 -1.12 -33.36 17.81
N PRO A 525 0.14 -33.77 18.03
CA PRO A 525 1.28 -33.10 17.43
C PRO A 525 1.35 -33.39 15.93
N ARG A 526 1.78 -32.39 15.14
CA ARG A 526 1.99 -32.54 13.69
C ARG A 526 3.09 -33.54 13.32
N THR A 527 3.95 -33.89 14.29
CA THR A 527 4.98 -34.91 14.15
C THR A 527 4.46 -36.34 14.32
N ALA A 528 3.19 -36.52 14.69
CA ALA A 528 2.58 -37.84 14.78
C ALA A 528 2.63 -38.55 13.40
N LYS A 529 2.91 -39.85 13.40
CA LYS A 529 2.90 -40.64 12.14
C LYS A 529 1.49 -40.81 11.58
N THR A 530 0.49 -40.87 12.44
CA THR A 530 -0.90 -41.18 12.10
C THR A 530 -1.82 -40.81 13.26
N ILE A 531 -3.05 -40.44 12.94
CA ILE A 531 -4.13 -40.07 13.85
C ILE A 531 -5.32 -40.98 13.54
N THR A 532 -5.88 -41.62 14.57
CA THR A 532 -7.10 -42.43 14.44
C THR A 532 -8.30 -41.49 14.42
N THR A 533 -9.11 -41.53 13.36
CA THR A 533 -10.33 -40.73 13.27
C THR A 533 -11.47 -41.43 14.00
N THR A 534 -12.22 -40.70 14.82
CA THR A 534 -13.42 -41.18 15.50
C THR A 534 -14.66 -40.95 14.61
N PRO A 535 -15.77 -41.68 14.83
CA PRO A 535 -17.03 -41.41 14.12
C PRO A 535 -17.46 -39.93 14.20
N GLU A 536 -17.28 -39.31 15.37
CA GLU A 536 -17.63 -37.92 15.65
C GLU A 536 -16.75 -36.95 14.85
N MET A 537 -15.43 -37.15 14.82
CA MET A 537 -14.52 -36.36 13.98
C MET A 537 -14.88 -36.50 12.50
N ARG A 538 -15.20 -37.72 12.05
CA ARG A 538 -15.54 -37.96 10.65
C ARG A 538 -16.83 -37.26 10.25
N ALA A 539 -17.84 -37.24 11.11
CA ALA A 539 -19.07 -36.50 10.88
C ALA A 539 -18.80 -34.98 10.83
N ALA A 540 -18.08 -34.44 11.82
CA ALA A 540 -17.84 -33.00 11.94
C ALA A 540 -16.98 -32.42 10.81
N LEU A 541 -15.97 -33.17 10.34
CA LEU A 541 -15.06 -32.74 9.27
C LEU A 541 -15.48 -33.25 7.88
N GLY A 542 -16.54 -34.07 7.81
CA GLY A 542 -17.00 -34.74 6.59
C GLY A 542 -15.93 -35.62 5.94
N ILE A 543 -15.27 -36.46 6.77
CA ILE A 543 -14.29 -37.47 6.36
C ILE A 543 -15.03 -38.77 6.00
N ALA A 544 -14.56 -39.50 5.00
CA ALA A 544 -15.14 -40.78 4.60
C ALA A 544 -15.10 -41.82 5.74
N ALA A 545 -16.15 -42.64 5.85
CA ALA A 545 -16.34 -43.55 6.99
C ALA A 545 -15.24 -44.62 7.13
N ASP A 546 -14.58 -44.98 6.03
CA ASP A 546 -13.50 -45.96 5.92
C ASP A 546 -12.11 -45.38 6.23
N ALA A 547 -11.95 -44.05 6.27
CA ALA A 547 -10.69 -43.38 6.58
C ALA A 547 -10.40 -43.35 8.10
N VAL A 548 -10.28 -44.54 8.71
CA VAL A 548 -10.08 -44.74 10.16
C VAL A 548 -8.72 -44.23 10.66
N ARG A 549 -7.71 -44.18 9.78
CA ARG A 549 -6.38 -43.65 10.10
C ARG A 549 -5.94 -42.69 9.01
N VAL A 550 -5.53 -41.50 9.42
CA VAL A 550 -5.03 -40.45 8.52
C VAL A 550 -3.68 -39.94 9.03
N THR A 551 -2.87 -39.36 8.17
CA THR A 551 -1.70 -38.57 8.56
C THR A 551 -2.13 -37.18 9.05
N PRO A 552 -1.28 -36.47 9.81
CA PRO A 552 -1.58 -35.08 10.20
C PRO A 552 -1.85 -34.16 9.00
N SER A 553 -1.10 -34.30 7.89
CA SER A 553 -1.30 -33.52 6.68
C SER A 553 -2.66 -33.79 6.03
N GLU A 554 -3.08 -35.06 5.96
CA GLU A 554 -4.42 -35.42 5.47
C GLU A 554 -5.52 -34.85 6.36
N LEU A 555 -5.35 -34.91 7.70
CA LEU A 555 -6.31 -34.34 8.64
C LEU A 555 -6.45 -32.83 8.47
N ILE A 556 -5.33 -32.09 8.32
CA ILE A 556 -5.36 -30.65 7.97
C ILE A 556 -6.13 -30.43 6.67
N GLY A 557 -5.86 -31.24 5.63
CA GLY A 557 -6.60 -31.18 4.38
C GLY A 557 -8.11 -31.42 4.58
N HIS A 558 -8.52 -32.29 5.51
CA HIS A 558 -9.93 -32.47 5.86
C HIS A 558 -10.52 -31.28 6.63
N ILE A 559 -9.75 -30.66 7.54
CA ILE A 559 -10.16 -29.44 8.25
C ILE A 559 -10.43 -28.30 7.26
N LEU A 560 -9.54 -28.08 6.29
CA LEU A 560 -9.72 -27.06 5.26
C LEU A 560 -10.93 -27.33 4.34
N ARG A 561 -11.40 -28.58 4.28
CA ARG A 561 -12.61 -29.01 3.54
C ARG A 561 -13.82 -29.21 4.45
N ALA A 562 -13.77 -28.81 5.72
CA ALA A 562 -14.87 -29.06 6.65
C ALA A 562 -16.16 -28.32 6.20
N PRO A 563 -17.35 -28.95 6.34
CA PRO A 563 -18.63 -28.32 5.99
C PRO A 563 -19.10 -27.40 7.13
N VAL A 564 -18.44 -26.26 7.30
CA VAL A 564 -18.72 -25.28 8.37
C VAL A 564 -19.20 -23.94 7.82
N ASP A 565 -19.68 -23.04 8.67
CA ASP A 565 -20.07 -21.70 8.24
C ASP A 565 -18.85 -20.83 7.93
N LEU A 566 -17.80 -20.90 8.75
CA LEU A 566 -16.63 -20.03 8.69
C LEU A 566 -15.30 -20.80 8.71
N LEU A 567 -14.37 -20.42 7.82
CA LEU A 567 -12.94 -20.69 7.98
C LEU A 567 -12.23 -19.38 8.35
N PHE A 568 -11.64 -19.34 9.54
CA PHE A 568 -10.89 -18.18 10.01
C PHE A 568 -9.38 -18.43 9.92
N ASN A 569 -8.69 -17.67 9.07
CA ASN A 569 -7.24 -17.70 8.99
C ASN A 569 -6.64 -16.63 9.91
N GLY A 570 -6.01 -17.03 11.02
CA GLY A 570 -5.18 -16.17 11.86
C GLY A 570 -3.68 -16.48 11.78
N GLY A 571 -3.27 -17.33 10.84
CA GLY A 571 -1.89 -17.78 10.65
C GLY A 571 -1.21 -17.17 9.42
N VAL A 572 -0.04 -17.71 9.07
CA VAL A 572 0.74 -17.29 7.89
C VAL A 572 0.99 -18.51 7.02
N GLY A 573 0.70 -18.39 5.73
CA GLY A 573 0.93 -19.45 4.73
C GLY A 573 -0.26 -19.60 3.79
N THR A 574 -0.03 -20.19 2.62
CA THR A 574 -1.07 -20.38 1.59
C THR A 574 -1.57 -21.81 1.55
N TYR A 575 -2.78 -21.99 2.08
CA TYR A 575 -3.44 -23.28 2.33
C TYR A 575 -4.46 -23.66 1.26
N ILE A 576 -4.95 -22.69 0.48
CA ILE A 576 -5.94 -22.92 -0.57
C ILE A 576 -5.45 -22.22 -1.84
N LYS A 577 -5.48 -22.92 -2.97
CA LYS A 577 -5.18 -22.39 -4.31
C LYS A 577 -6.33 -22.64 -5.28
N ALA A 578 -6.26 -22.07 -6.47
CA ALA A 578 -7.18 -22.48 -7.53
C ALA A 578 -6.88 -23.92 -8.00
N SER A 579 -7.89 -24.60 -8.50
CA SER A 579 -7.83 -25.95 -9.05
C SER A 579 -6.91 -26.05 -10.28
N ASP A 580 -6.71 -24.94 -10.99
CA ASP A 580 -5.84 -24.82 -12.17
C ASP A 580 -4.43 -24.28 -11.88
N GLU A 581 -4.09 -24.04 -10.61
CA GLU A 581 -2.73 -23.74 -10.17
C GLU A 581 -1.97 -25.02 -9.78
N GLN A 582 -0.67 -25.11 -10.02
CA GLN A 582 0.14 -26.18 -9.41
C GLN A 582 0.59 -25.76 -8.01
N HIS A 583 0.78 -26.71 -7.10
CA HIS A 583 1.28 -26.39 -5.75
C HIS A 583 2.62 -25.64 -5.80
N ALA A 584 3.53 -26.07 -6.68
CA ALA A 584 4.83 -25.46 -6.85
C ALA A 584 4.79 -23.98 -7.30
N ASP A 585 3.69 -23.54 -7.93
CA ASP A 585 3.55 -22.17 -8.47
C ASP A 585 3.18 -21.13 -7.40
N VAL A 586 2.65 -21.57 -6.24
CA VAL A 586 2.14 -20.70 -5.16
C VAL A 586 3.29 -20.07 -4.34
N GLY A 587 4.50 -20.64 -4.41
CA GLY A 587 5.69 -20.09 -3.74
C GLY A 587 5.84 -20.43 -2.26
N ASP A 588 4.86 -21.11 -1.64
CA ASP A 588 4.91 -21.57 -0.24
C ASP A 588 5.12 -23.09 -0.15
N LYS A 589 6.37 -23.51 -0.33
CA LYS A 589 6.74 -24.94 -0.38
C LYS A 589 6.44 -25.69 0.92
N VAL A 590 6.42 -25.01 2.06
CA VAL A 590 6.20 -25.63 3.38
C VAL A 590 4.79 -26.22 3.48
N ASN A 591 3.83 -25.59 2.80
CA ASN A 591 2.42 -25.97 2.84
C ASN A 591 1.99 -26.77 1.60
N ASP A 592 2.89 -27.16 0.69
CA ASP A 592 2.54 -27.89 -0.53
C ASP A 592 1.79 -29.19 -0.25
N SER A 593 2.22 -29.97 0.74
CA SER A 593 1.63 -31.28 1.07
C SER A 593 0.26 -31.22 1.74
N LEU A 594 -0.17 -30.04 2.18
CA LEU A 594 -1.41 -29.83 2.94
C LEU A 594 -2.38 -28.87 2.24
N ARG A 595 -1.93 -28.19 1.18
CA ARG A 595 -2.72 -27.24 0.40
C ARG A 595 -3.83 -27.97 -0.34
N ILE A 596 -5.00 -27.35 -0.42
CA ILE A 596 -6.15 -27.88 -1.17
C ILE A 596 -6.57 -26.93 -2.29
N ASP A 597 -7.43 -27.43 -3.17
CA ASP A 597 -8.05 -26.64 -4.23
C ASP A 597 -9.32 -25.95 -3.71
N ALA A 598 -9.56 -24.72 -4.18
CA ALA A 598 -10.69 -23.90 -3.80
C ALA A 598 -12.04 -24.55 -4.12
N ASP A 599 -12.11 -25.38 -5.17
CA ASP A 599 -13.32 -26.12 -5.53
C ASP A 599 -13.73 -27.20 -4.51
N LYS A 600 -12.80 -27.60 -3.62
CA LYS A 600 -13.04 -28.56 -2.53
C LYS A 600 -13.41 -27.91 -1.20
N VAL A 601 -13.29 -26.59 -1.09
CA VAL A 601 -13.64 -25.87 0.13
C VAL A 601 -15.16 -25.92 0.30
N ARG A 602 -15.61 -26.29 1.50
CA ARG A 602 -17.04 -26.39 1.84
C ARG A 602 -17.47 -25.35 2.88
N SER A 603 -16.54 -24.55 3.42
CA SER A 603 -16.92 -23.41 4.25
C SER A 603 -17.69 -22.38 3.42
N ARG A 604 -18.67 -21.70 4.03
CA ARG A 604 -19.47 -20.68 3.32
C ARG A 604 -18.77 -19.32 3.31
N VAL A 605 -18.08 -19.00 4.39
CA VAL A 605 -17.31 -17.76 4.58
C VAL A 605 -15.85 -18.11 4.85
N ILE A 606 -14.95 -17.29 4.30
CA ILE A 606 -13.53 -17.28 4.66
C ILE A 606 -13.15 -15.87 5.08
N VAL A 607 -12.49 -15.75 6.24
CA VAL A 607 -11.94 -14.48 6.74
C VAL A 607 -10.44 -14.61 6.92
N GLU A 608 -9.68 -13.71 6.28
CA GLU A 608 -8.22 -13.70 6.32
C GLU A 608 -7.67 -12.62 7.26
N GLY A 609 -7.71 -12.90 8.57
CA GLY A 609 -7.03 -12.07 9.56
C GLY A 609 -5.50 -12.15 9.45
N GLY A 610 -4.96 -13.31 9.06
CA GLY A 610 -3.57 -13.52 8.68
C GLY A 610 -3.27 -13.14 7.24
N ASN A 611 -2.00 -13.14 6.84
CA ASN A 611 -1.62 -12.83 5.45
C ASN A 611 -1.55 -14.10 4.59
N LEU A 612 -2.02 -14.00 3.34
CA LEU A 612 -1.87 -14.98 2.26
C LEU A 612 -2.43 -16.39 2.56
N GLY A 613 -3.54 -16.51 3.29
CA GLY A 613 -4.22 -17.79 3.54
C GLY A 613 -4.62 -18.52 2.27
N LEU A 614 -5.02 -17.74 1.26
CA LEU A 614 -5.42 -18.18 -0.07
C LEU A 614 -4.54 -17.53 -1.14
N SER A 615 -4.30 -18.27 -2.24
CA SER A 615 -3.81 -17.64 -3.47
C SER A 615 -4.91 -16.72 -4.02
N GLN A 616 -4.52 -15.68 -4.77
CA GLN A 616 -5.51 -14.75 -5.34
C GLN A 616 -6.48 -15.46 -6.29
N ARG A 617 -6.00 -16.39 -7.10
CA ARG A 617 -6.87 -17.21 -7.98
C ARG A 617 -7.78 -18.13 -7.16
N GLY A 618 -7.29 -18.69 -6.06
CA GLY A 618 -8.09 -19.49 -5.13
C GLY A 618 -9.24 -18.70 -4.52
N ARG A 619 -9.02 -17.44 -4.13
CA ARG A 619 -10.11 -16.54 -3.67
C ARG A 619 -11.17 -16.33 -4.74
N ILE A 620 -10.74 -16.09 -5.99
CA ILE A 620 -11.65 -15.84 -7.12
C ILE A 620 -12.48 -17.08 -7.43
N GLU A 621 -11.87 -18.27 -7.46
CA GLU A 621 -12.59 -19.52 -7.68
C GLU A 621 -13.58 -19.82 -6.55
N PHE A 622 -13.18 -19.66 -5.30
CA PHE A 622 -14.08 -19.81 -4.15
C PHE A 622 -15.28 -18.85 -4.23
N ALA A 623 -15.03 -17.58 -4.55
CA ALA A 623 -16.08 -16.58 -4.73
C ALA A 623 -17.02 -16.88 -5.90
N HIS A 624 -16.48 -17.39 -7.01
CA HIS A 624 -17.31 -17.80 -8.16
C HIS A 624 -18.26 -18.95 -7.85
N ARG A 625 -17.96 -19.76 -6.83
CA ARG A 625 -18.81 -20.87 -6.36
C ARG A 625 -19.82 -20.44 -5.30
N GLY A 626 -19.92 -19.14 -5.01
CA GLY A 626 -20.83 -18.58 -4.01
C GLY A 626 -20.25 -18.45 -2.61
N GLY A 627 -18.96 -18.75 -2.42
CA GLY A 627 -18.26 -18.48 -1.17
C GLY A 627 -18.05 -16.98 -0.94
N LEU A 628 -18.12 -16.54 0.32
CA LEU A 628 -17.89 -15.14 0.69
C LEU A 628 -16.47 -14.97 1.24
N VAL A 629 -15.66 -14.17 0.54
CA VAL A 629 -14.27 -13.90 0.89
C VAL A 629 -13.85 -12.57 0.26
N ASN A 630 -13.08 -11.77 1.00
CA ASN A 630 -12.38 -10.61 0.47
C ASN A 630 -10.91 -10.96 0.19
N THR A 631 -10.06 -9.96 -0.06
CA THR A 631 -8.60 -10.15 0.05
C THR A 631 -8.16 -9.91 1.50
N ASP A 632 -7.11 -10.59 1.94
CA ASP A 632 -6.43 -10.32 3.22
C ASP A 632 -6.12 -8.83 3.45
N ALA A 633 -5.75 -8.09 2.39
CA ALA A 633 -5.53 -6.65 2.42
C ALA A 633 -6.72 -5.80 2.89
N ILE A 634 -7.94 -6.34 2.88
CA ILE A 634 -9.16 -5.72 3.41
C ILE A 634 -9.43 -6.22 4.83
N ASP A 635 -9.45 -7.54 5.01
CA ASP A 635 -9.80 -8.18 6.28
C ASP A 635 -8.85 -7.77 7.40
N ASN A 636 -7.54 -7.76 7.15
CA ASN A 636 -6.53 -7.42 8.15
C ASN A 636 -6.01 -5.97 8.06
N ALA A 637 -6.73 -5.10 7.33
CA ALA A 637 -6.34 -3.70 7.11
C ALA A 637 -6.24 -2.89 8.41
N ALA A 638 -7.08 -3.21 9.40
CA ALA A 638 -7.20 -2.47 10.66
C ALA A 638 -5.87 -2.38 11.44
N GLY A 639 -5.01 -3.41 11.35
CA GLY A 639 -3.69 -3.34 11.98
C GLY A 639 -2.78 -2.29 11.33
N VAL A 640 -2.78 -2.21 10.00
CA VAL A 640 -1.97 -1.22 9.27
C VAL A 640 -2.52 0.20 9.45
N ASP A 641 -3.84 0.34 9.50
CA ASP A 641 -4.57 1.60 9.75
C ASP A 641 -4.34 2.15 11.17
N CYS A 642 -4.44 1.30 12.20
CA CYS A 642 -4.13 1.69 13.58
C CYS A 642 -2.72 2.27 13.73
N SER A 643 -1.75 1.63 13.09
CA SER A 643 -0.39 2.16 13.11
C SER A 643 -0.20 3.44 12.27
N ASP A 644 -1.03 3.69 11.26
CA ASP A 644 -1.01 4.96 10.50
C ASP A 644 -1.47 6.12 11.40
N HIS A 645 -2.58 5.92 12.12
CA HIS A 645 -3.04 6.84 13.15
C HIS A 645 -1.97 7.04 14.24
N GLU A 646 -1.32 5.98 14.72
CA GLU A 646 -0.24 6.08 15.72
C GLU A 646 0.86 7.04 15.28
N VAL A 647 1.35 6.88 14.04
CA VAL A 647 2.45 7.70 13.50
C VAL A 647 2.03 9.15 13.38
N ASN A 648 0.86 9.44 12.77
CA ASN A 648 0.39 10.81 12.57
C ASN A 648 0.08 11.52 13.91
N ILE A 649 -0.50 10.80 14.88
CA ILE A 649 -0.73 11.34 16.23
C ILE A 649 0.62 11.65 16.90
N LYS A 650 1.61 10.76 16.83
CA LYS A 650 2.94 11.00 17.41
C LYS A 650 3.65 12.18 16.77
N ILE A 651 3.51 12.39 15.46
CA ILE A 651 4.04 13.58 14.77
C ILE A 651 3.47 14.87 15.37
N LEU A 652 2.14 14.97 15.53
CA LEU A 652 1.52 16.14 16.17
C LEU A 652 1.95 16.31 17.62
N LEU A 653 1.96 15.22 18.38
CA LEU A 653 2.34 15.25 19.78
C LEU A 653 3.81 15.68 19.98
N ASN A 654 4.72 15.22 19.12
CA ASN A 654 6.12 15.63 19.16
C ASN A 654 6.26 17.14 18.84
N THR A 655 5.50 17.64 17.86
CA THR A 655 5.42 19.08 17.55
C THR A 655 4.87 19.90 18.73
N ALA A 656 3.82 19.39 19.40
CA ALA A 656 3.23 20.02 20.60
C ALA A 656 4.19 20.03 21.80
N VAL A 657 5.03 19.00 21.95
CA VAL A 657 6.09 18.96 22.97
C VAL A 657 7.20 19.96 22.64
N GLN A 658 7.65 20.01 21.39
CA GLN A 658 8.70 20.95 20.94
C GLN A 658 8.28 22.41 21.09
N SER A 659 7.01 22.73 20.84
CA SER A 659 6.44 24.07 21.03
C SER A 659 6.08 24.40 22.49
N GLY A 660 6.22 23.45 23.41
CA GLY A 660 5.93 23.65 24.84
C GLY A 660 4.45 23.64 25.22
N VAL A 661 3.56 23.25 24.31
CA VAL A 661 2.11 23.14 24.57
C VAL A 661 1.81 22.02 25.57
N ILE A 662 2.52 20.90 25.47
CA ILE A 662 2.41 19.76 26.41
C ILE A 662 3.79 19.25 26.86
N THR A 663 3.84 18.59 28.01
CA THR A 663 5.06 17.92 28.50
C THR A 663 5.20 16.51 27.92
N GLY A 664 6.42 15.96 27.88
CA GLY A 664 6.65 14.59 27.42
C GLY A 664 5.92 13.51 28.24
N THR A 665 5.69 13.73 29.54
CA THR A 665 4.90 12.81 30.37
C THR A 665 3.40 12.90 30.08
N ALA A 666 2.89 14.11 29.85
CA ALA A 666 1.50 14.32 29.41
C ALA A 666 1.25 13.70 28.02
N ARG A 667 2.24 13.77 27.13
CA ARG A 667 2.19 13.18 25.79
C ARG A 667 1.86 11.69 25.79
N ASN A 668 2.60 10.89 26.55
CA ASN A 668 2.40 9.44 26.59
C ASN A 668 1.07 9.05 27.25
N ARG A 669 0.63 9.82 28.24
CA ARG A 669 -0.69 9.63 28.86
C ARG A 669 -1.82 9.88 27.85
N LEU A 670 -1.75 10.99 27.11
CA LEU A 670 -2.75 11.32 26.10
C LEU A 670 -2.82 10.26 24.99
N LEU A 671 -1.66 9.78 24.52
CA LEU A 671 -1.61 8.71 23.52
C LEU A 671 -2.37 7.45 24.00
N ALA A 672 -2.13 7.03 25.24
CA ALA A 672 -2.80 5.88 25.84
C ALA A 672 -4.32 6.11 26.04
N GLU A 673 -4.73 7.30 26.47
CA GLU A 673 -6.14 7.67 26.65
C GLU A 673 -6.94 7.60 25.33
N MET A 674 -6.30 7.82 24.18
CA MET A 674 -6.94 7.79 22.85
C MET A 674 -7.14 6.38 22.27
N THR A 675 -6.68 5.30 22.94
CA THR A 675 -6.68 3.94 22.38
C THR A 675 -8.04 3.49 21.85
N ASP A 676 -9.11 3.68 22.63
CA ASP A 676 -10.45 3.24 22.22
C ASP A 676 -11.03 4.09 21.09
N GLU A 677 -10.75 5.40 21.07
CA GLU A 677 -11.19 6.31 20.02
C GLU A 677 -10.48 6.00 18.68
N VAL A 678 -9.16 5.74 18.71
CA VAL A 678 -8.42 5.26 17.54
C VAL A 678 -8.99 3.92 17.05
N ALA A 679 -9.36 3.00 17.96
CA ALA A 679 -10.01 1.76 17.58
C ALA A 679 -11.31 2.00 16.80
N GLN A 680 -12.12 2.96 17.24
CA GLN A 680 -13.39 3.31 16.60
C GLN A 680 -13.17 3.91 15.21
N LEU A 681 -12.22 4.84 15.06
CA LEU A 681 -11.88 5.44 13.76
C LEU A 681 -11.43 4.38 12.74
N VAL A 682 -10.53 3.49 13.17
CA VAL A 682 -10.02 2.38 12.33
C VAL A 682 -11.13 1.41 11.94
N LEU A 683 -11.99 1.02 12.87
CA LEU A 683 -13.08 0.08 12.58
C LEU A 683 -14.19 0.72 11.74
N ALA A 684 -14.45 2.02 11.89
CA ALA A 684 -15.37 2.76 11.03
C ALA A 684 -14.86 2.77 9.58
N ASN A 685 -13.55 3.01 9.37
CA ASN A 685 -12.92 2.93 8.05
C ASN A 685 -13.02 1.51 7.46
N ASN A 686 -12.73 0.47 8.25
CA ASN A 686 -12.88 -0.92 7.81
C ASN A 686 -14.34 -1.27 7.44
N THR A 687 -15.31 -0.79 8.23
CA THR A 687 -16.74 -0.97 7.98
C THR A 687 -17.17 -0.30 6.68
N ALA A 688 -16.67 0.91 6.40
CA ALA A 688 -16.94 1.61 5.15
C ALA A 688 -16.43 0.84 3.92
N HIS A 689 -15.24 0.22 4.00
CA HIS A 689 -14.73 -0.63 2.92
C HIS A 689 -15.59 -1.87 2.69
N ASN A 690 -16.03 -2.54 3.75
CA ASN A 690 -16.88 -3.72 3.62
C ASN A 690 -18.27 -3.38 3.06
N ARG A 691 -18.86 -2.25 3.47
CA ARG A 691 -20.11 -1.71 2.89
C ARG A 691 -19.94 -1.44 1.39
N LEU A 692 -18.86 -0.76 1.01
CA LEU A 692 -18.52 -0.48 -0.38
C LEU A 692 -18.39 -1.77 -1.23
N LEU A 693 -17.71 -2.79 -0.71
CA LEU A 693 -17.56 -4.06 -1.42
C LEU A 693 -18.87 -4.84 -1.51
N SER A 694 -19.70 -4.79 -0.47
CA SER A 694 -21.03 -5.41 -0.47
C SER A 694 -21.93 -4.83 -1.56
N ASP A 695 -22.03 -3.50 -1.62
CA ASP A 695 -22.83 -2.83 -2.65
C ASP A 695 -22.25 -3.05 -4.06
N ALA A 696 -20.91 -2.99 -4.21
CA ALA A 696 -20.25 -3.19 -5.49
C ALA A 696 -20.46 -4.60 -6.02
N ARG A 697 -20.43 -5.61 -5.14
CA ARG A 697 -20.73 -7.01 -5.49
C ARG A 697 -22.18 -7.18 -5.92
N SER A 698 -23.13 -6.57 -5.20
CA SER A 698 -24.56 -6.63 -5.54
C SER A 698 -24.88 -6.03 -6.92
N ASN A 699 -24.08 -5.04 -7.36
CA ASN A 699 -24.26 -4.35 -8.65
C ASN A 699 -23.22 -4.76 -9.72
N ALA A 700 -22.37 -5.76 -9.45
CA ALA A 700 -21.17 -6.03 -10.24
C ALA A 700 -21.48 -6.43 -11.69
N ALA A 701 -22.53 -7.22 -11.90
CA ALA A 701 -22.96 -7.66 -13.22
C ALA A 701 -23.44 -6.48 -14.08
N GLN A 702 -24.19 -5.54 -13.48
CA GLN A 702 -24.66 -4.35 -14.19
C GLN A 702 -23.52 -3.39 -14.57
N MET A 703 -22.41 -3.44 -13.83
CA MET A 703 -21.25 -2.55 -13.99
C MET A 703 -20.07 -3.19 -14.72
N VAL A 704 -20.21 -4.42 -15.22
CA VAL A 704 -19.10 -5.20 -15.81
C VAL A 704 -18.39 -4.47 -16.96
N ASP A 705 -19.14 -3.82 -17.85
CA ASP A 705 -18.57 -3.03 -18.96
C ASP A 705 -17.83 -1.78 -18.47
N VAL A 706 -18.29 -1.18 -17.36
CA VAL A 706 -17.62 -0.02 -16.74
C VAL A 706 -16.33 -0.50 -16.07
N HIS A 707 -16.37 -1.62 -15.36
CA HIS A 707 -15.17 -2.24 -14.78
C HIS A 707 -14.12 -2.58 -15.85
N ALA A 708 -14.56 -3.07 -17.02
CA ALA A 708 -13.67 -3.38 -18.14
C ALA A 708 -12.96 -2.11 -18.67
N ARG A 709 -13.69 -1.01 -18.88
CA ARG A 709 -13.13 0.27 -19.34
C ARG A 709 -12.21 0.90 -18.29
N MET A 710 -12.65 0.92 -17.04
CA MET A 710 -11.86 1.45 -15.92
C MET A 710 -10.55 0.67 -15.74
N THR A 711 -10.58 -0.67 -15.89
CA THR A 711 -9.36 -1.48 -15.84
C THR A 711 -8.41 -1.12 -16.98
N ALA A 712 -8.92 -0.97 -18.22
CA ALA A 712 -8.10 -0.59 -19.37
C ALA A 712 -7.46 0.81 -19.23
N ASP A 713 -8.22 1.74 -18.66
CA ASP A 713 -7.75 3.09 -18.38
C ASP A 713 -6.65 3.10 -17.31
N LEU A 714 -6.81 2.34 -16.22
CA LEU A 714 -5.78 2.18 -15.18
C LEU A 714 -4.50 1.49 -15.70
N GLU A 715 -4.62 0.53 -16.63
CA GLU A 715 -3.43 -0.04 -17.30
C GLU A 715 -2.65 1.01 -18.08
N THR A 716 -3.37 1.86 -18.81
CA THR A 716 -2.78 2.88 -19.67
C THR A 716 -2.15 4.01 -18.86
N ARG A 717 -2.83 4.49 -17.80
CA ARG A 717 -2.42 5.69 -17.04
C ARG A 717 -1.55 5.40 -15.82
N ARG A 718 -1.68 4.23 -15.19
CA ARG A 718 -1.07 3.92 -13.88
C ARG A 718 -0.24 2.64 -13.85
N GLY A 719 -0.07 1.97 -14.99
CA GLY A 719 0.75 0.75 -15.09
C GLY A 719 0.17 -0.44 -14.35
N LEU A 720 -1.16 -0.49 -14.17
CA LEU A 720 -1.86 -1.71 -13.75
C LEU A 720 -1.50 -2.83 -14.73
N HIS A 721 -1.32 -4.06 -14.21
CA HIS A 721 -1.05 -5.23 -15.04
C HIS A 721 -2.09 -6.31 -14.73
N ARG A 722 -3.14 -6.44 -15.56
CA ARG A 722 -4.26 -7.36 -15.30
C ARG A 722 -3.84 -8.79 -14.94
N SER A 723 -2.87 -9.34 -15.67
CA SER A 723 -2.39 -10.71 -15.44
C SER A 723 -1.72 -10.90 -14.09
N ARG A 724 -1.05 -9.87 -13.57
CA ARG A 724 -0.39 -9.89 -12.26
C ARG A 724 -1.38 -9.71 -11.11
N GLU A 725 -2.41 -8.92 -11.34
CA GLU A 725 -3.47 -8.63 -10.35
C GLU A 725 -4.67 -9.60 -10.42
N ASN A 726 -4.59 -10.62 -11.30
CA ASN A 726 -5.67 -11.59 -11.57
C ASN A 726 -7.01 -10.93 -11.96
N LEU A 727 -6.95 -9.81 -12.69
CA LEU A 727 -8.11 -9.15 -13.29
C LEU A 727 -8.43 -9.72 -14.68
N PRO A 728 -9.70 -9.77 -15.10
CA PRO A 728 -10.09 -10.38 -16.38
C PRO A 728 -9.46 -9.69 -17.60
N SER A 729 -9.06 -10.47 -18.60
CA SER A 729 -8.69 -9.97 -19.93
C SER A 729 -9.91 -9.34 -20.63
N PRO A 730 -9.71 -8.56 -21.72
CA PRO A 730 -10.82 -8.03 -22.50
C PRO A 730 -11.83 -9.10 -22.96
N GLY A 731 -11.35 -10.28 -23.36
CA GLY A 731 -12.22 -11.40 -23.74
C GLY A 731 -13.00 -11.96 -22.54
N GLN A 732 -12.34 -12.13 -21.39
CA GLN A 732 -12.99 -12.62 -20.18
C GLN A 732 -14.05 -11.64 -19.63
N PHE A 733 -13.84 -10.33 -19.77
CA PHE A 733 -14.88 -9.33 -19.45
C PHE A 733 -16.10 -9.47 -20.37
N ALA A 734 -15.88 -9.72 -21.67
CA ALA A 734 -16.98 -9.96 -22.62
C ALA A 734 -17.76 -11.24 -22.28
N ASP A 735 -17.08 -12.30 -21.86
CA ASP A 735 -17.72 -13.53 -21.39
C ASP A 735 -18.56 -13.28 -20.12
N LEU A 736 -18.01 -12.55 -19.15
CA LEU A 736 -18.76 -12.16 -17.94
C LEU A 736 -20.03 -11.36 -18.29
N ALA A 737 -19.92 -10.39 -19.20
CA ALA A 737 -21.06 -9.59 -19.64
C ALA A 737 -22.13 -10.44 -20.33
N LYS A 738 -21.72 -11.37 -21.20
CA LYS A 738 -22.61 -12.31 -21.89
C LYS A 738 -23.35 -13.23 -20.93
N ASP A 739 -22.68 -13.67 -19.86
CA ASP A 739 -23.25 -14.56 -18.85
C ASP A 739 -24.06 -13.82 -17.77
N GLY A 740 -24.17 -12.48 -17.84
CA GLY A 740 -24.83 -11.67 -16.81
C GLY A 740 -24.10 -11.70 -15.47
N ARG A 741 -22.78 -11.88 -15.47
CA ARG A 741 -21.92 -11.98 -14.29
C ARG A 741 -21.01 -10.74 -14.18
N GLY A 742 -20.53 -10.48 -12.96
CA GLY A 742 -19.61 -9.39 -12.67
C GLY A 742 -18.30 -9.86 -12.06
N LEU A 743 -17.46 -8.90 -11.66
CA LEU A 743 -16.27 -9.16 -10.86
C LEU A 743 -16.66 -9.73 -9.48
N THR A 744 -15.83 -10.64 -8.96
CA THR A 744 -15.95 -11.19 -7.61
C THR A 744 -15.47 -10.21 -6.54
N SER A 745 -15.82 -10.42 -5.27
CA SER A 745 -15.37 -9.55 -4.14
C SER A 745 -13.84 -9.36 -4.12
N PRO A 746 -13.00 -10.40 -4.27
CA PRO A 746 -11.54 -10.23 -4.31
C PRO A 746 -11.03 -9.39 -5.49
N GLN A 747 -11.68 -9.49 -6.65
CA GLN A 747 -11.35 -8.66 -7.83
C GLN A 747 -11.80 -7.21 -7.62
N LEU A 748 -12.98 -6.99 -7.03
CA LEU A 748 -13.48 -5.66 -6.67
C LEU A 748 -12.59 -5.00 -5.62
N ALA A 749 -12.12 -5.74 -4.61
CA ALA A 749 -11.18 -5.23 -3.61
C ALA A 749 -9.85 -4.79 -4.23
N THR A 750 -9.32 -5.59 -5.16
CA THR A 750 -8.10 -5.25 -5.92
C THR A 750 -8.30 -4.01 -6.79
N LEU A 751 -9.41 -3.95 -7.53
CA LEU A 751 -9.75 -2.82 -8.38
C LEU A 751 -9.98 -1.53 -7.56
N MET A 752 -10.69 -1.63 -6.43
CA MET A 752 -10.89 -0.53 -5.48
C MET A 752 -9.57 0.04 -4.98
N ALA A 753 -8.60 -0.80 -4.62
CA ALA A 753 -7.28 -0.35 -4.19
C ALA A 753 -6.57 0.46 -5.29
N HIS A 754 -6.59 -0.01 -6.54
CA HIS A 754 -6.00 0.74 -7.65
C HIS A 754 -6.73 2.06 -7.94
N VAL A 755 -8.07 2.10 -7.86
CA VAL A 755 -8.86 3.33 -8.00
C VAL A 755 -8.48 4.34 -6.92
N LYS A 756 -8.33 3.92 -5.66
CA LYS A 756 -7.88 4.81 -4.59
C LYS A 756 -6.48 5.35 -4.84
N LEU A 757 -5.53 4.48 -5.22
CA LEU A 757 -4.16 4.89 -5.50
C LEU A 757 -4.07 5.85 -6.70
N ASP A 758 -4.94 5.70 -7.70
CA ASP A 758 -5.05 6.62 -8.83
C ASP A 758 -5.62 7.97 -8.39
N LEU A 759 -6.76 7.97 -7.69
CA LEU A 759 -7.42 9.19 -7.25
C LEU A 759 -6.54 9.99 -6.26
N LYS A 760 -5.87 9.32 -5.32
CA LYS A 760 -4.90 9.97 -4.41
C LYS A 760 -3.79 10.69 -5.18
N ALA A 761 -3.22 10.05 -6.20
CA ALA A 761 -2.14 10.64 -6.97
C ALA A 761 -2.62 11.84 -7.81
N GLN A 762 -3.81 11.76 -8.41
CA GLN A 762 -4.40 12.88 -9.15
C GLN A 762 -4.67 14.08 -8.25
N LEU A 763 -5.24 13.84 -7.06
CA LEU A 763 -5.54 14.92 -6.12
C LEU A 763 -4.27 15.54 -5.53
N LEU A 764 -3.27 14.74 -5.13
CA LEU A 764 -2.00 15.25 -4.58
C LEU A 764 -1.22 16.12 -5.58
N ALA A 765 -1.36 15.83 -6.88
CA ALA A 765 -0.75 16.62 -7.95
C ALA A 765 -1.47 17.96 -8.22
N GLY A 766 -2.70 18.15 -7.70
CA GLY A 766 -3.49 19.36 -7.88
C GLY A 766 -3.44 20.35 -6.71
N GLU A 767 -4.11 21.49 -6.90
CA GLU A 767 -4.20 22.62 -5.95
C GLU A 767 -5.52 22.61 -5.14
N MET A 768 -6.18 21.46 -5.00
CA MET A 768 -7.48 21.36 -4.31
C MET A 768 -7.44 21.81 -2.82
N PHE A 769 -6.28 21.66 -2.17
CA PHE A 769 -6.15 21.69 -0.70
C PHE A 769 -6.15 23.09 -0.08
N ASP A 770 -6.24 24.13 -0.91
CA ASP A 770 -6.28 25.52 -0.46
C ASP A 770 -7.70 25.99 -0.13
N ASP A 771 -8.72 25.18 -0.47
CA ASP A 771 -10.11 25.45 -0.11
C ASP A 771 -10.37 25.17 1.39
N PRO A 772 -10.87 26.16 2.16
CA PRO A 772 -11.18 26.00 3.59
C PRO A 772 -12.10 24.83 3.91
N TYR A 773 -13.00 24.46 3.01
CA TYR A 773 -13.92 23.33 3.20
C TYR A 773 -13.19 22.01 3.49
N PHE A 774 -12.04 21.79 2.85
CA PHE A 774 -11.24 20.57 3.02
C PHE A 774 -10.31 20.59 4.25
N VAL A 775 -10.41 21.61 5.12
CA VAL A 775 -9.74 21.63 6.43
C VAL A 775 -10.48 20.73 7.44
N ALA A 776 -11.81 20.67 7.40
CA ALA A 776 -12.59 19.88 8.36
C ALA A 776 -12.26 18.37 8.37
N PRO A 777 -12.04 17.70 7.22
CA PRO A 777 -11.58 16.31 7.17
C PRO A 777 -10.25 16.06 7.92
N LEU A 778 -9.34 17.04 7.94
CA LEU A 778 -8.08 16.92 8.70
C LEU A 778 -8.37 16.78 10.20
N ASN A 779 -9.27 17.61 10.73
CA ASN A 779 -9.63 17.56 12.14
C ASN A 779 -10.34 16.24 12.48
N GLN A 780 -11.27 15.79 11.63
CA GLN A 780 -12.00 14.54 11.84
C GLN A 780 -11.13 13.28 11.76
N TYR A 781 -9.97 13.34 11.10
CA TYR A 781 -9.00 12.25 11.09
C TYR A 781 -8.40 11.99 12.49
N PHE A 782 -8.27 13.03 13.32
CA PHE A 782 -7.67 12.93 14.64
C PHE A 782 -8.73 12.71 15.75
N PRO A 783 -8.38 11.94 16.80
CA PRO A 783 -9.23 11.76 17.97
C PRO A 783 -9.70 13.11 18.57
N ALA A 784 -10.96 13.20 18.96
CA ALA A 784 -11.55 14.35 19.64
C ALA A 784 -10.79 14.71 20.92
N ALA A 785 -10.27 13.72 21.65
CA ALA A 785 -9.41 13.98 22.81
C ALA A 785 -8.14 14.77 22.44
N LEU A 786 -7.51 14.47 21.30
CA LEU A 786 -6.35 15.23 20.80
C LEU A 786 -6.73 16.67 20.47
N ARG A 787 -7.84 16.83 19.74
CA ARG A 787 -8.37 18.14 19.34
C ARG A 787 -8.70 19.02 20.53
N TYR A 788 -9.32 18.45 21.55
CA TYR A 788 -9.63 19.15 22.79
C TYR A 788 -8.36 19.63 23.53
N GLN A 789 -7.32 18.79 23.58
CA GLN A 789 -6.07 19.12 24.30
C GLN A 789 -5.18 20.12 23.56
N LEU A 790 -5.10 20.03 22.22
CA LEU A 790 -4.23 20.89 21.41
C LEU A 790 -4.92 22.16 20.89
N GLY A 791 -6.25 22.23 20.96
CA GLY A 791 -7.06 23.33 20.43
C GLY A 791 -7.41 23.19 18.94
N GLU A 792 -8.43 23.93 18.50
CA GLU A 792 -8.83 24.03 17.09
C GLU A 792 -8.57 25.47 16.57
N PRO A 793 -7.90 25.65 15.42
CA PRO A 793 -7.37 24.60 14.54
C PRO A 793 -6.13 23.90 15.13
N LEU A 794 -5.96 22.62 14.77
CA LEU A 794 -4.77 21.85 15.15
C LEU A 794 -3.49 22.50 14.60
N PRO A 795 -2.33 22.29 15.24
CA PRO A 795 -1.03 22.65 14.66
C PRO A 795 -0.86 22.10 13.24
N GLU A 796 -0.13 22.82 12.39
CA GLU A 796 0.09 22.43 11.01
C GLU A 796 0.81 21.07 10.94
N HIS A 797 0.15 20.08 10.33
CA HIS A 797 0.70 18.74 10.17
C HIS A 797 1.55 18.67 8.88
N PRO A 798 2.81 18.17 8.92
CA PRO A 798 3.66 18.06 7.73
C PRO A 798 3.04 17.27 6.57
N LEU A 799 2.21 16.27 6.90
CA LEU A 799 1.44 15.45 5.96
C LEU A 799 -0.03 15.89 5.77
N ARG A 800 -0.36 17.16 6.03
CA ARG A 800 -1.74 17.67 5.91
C ARG A 800 -2.36 17.29 4.57
N ARG A 801 -1.63 17.45 3.47
CA ARG A 801 -2.11 17.15 2.10
C ARG A 801 -2.45 15.68 1.94
N GLU A 802 -1.57 14.78 2.38
CA GLU A 802 -1.73 13.33 2.26
C GLU A 802 -2.86 12.77 3.14
N ILE A 803 -3.00 13.30 4.37
CA ILE A 803 -4.09 12.94 5.29
C ILE A 803 -5.44 13.36 4.70
N VAL A 804 -5.58 14.64 4.32
CA VAL A 804 -6.81 15.18 3.73
C VAL A 804 -7.17 14.43 2.45
N THR A 805 -6.20 14.19 1.57
CA THR A 805 -6.43 13.42 0.33
C THR A 805 -6.97 12.03 0.66
N THR A 806 -6.35 11.33 1.60
CA THR A 806 -6.75 9.96 1.94
C THR A 806 -8.15 9.93 2.56
N ALA A 807 -8.47 10.86 3.45
CA ALA A 807 -9.79 11.00 4.05
C ALA A 807 -10.87 11.27 2.99
N ILE A 808 -10.62 12.22 2.08
CA ILE A 808 -11.52 12.55 0.97
C ILE A 808 -11.74 11.35 0.06
N VAL A 809 -10.66 10.69 -0.39
CA VAL A 809 -10.75 9.52 -1.28
C VAL A 809 -11.53 8.38 -0.62
N ASN A 810 -11.28 8.11 0.66
CA ASN A 810 -12.03 7.10 1.42
C ASN A 810 -13.52 7.48 1.52
N ARG A 811 -13.85 8.74 1.82
CA ARG A 811 -15.23 9.24 1.88
C ARG A 811 -15.94 9.14 0.53
N VAL A 812 -15.35 9.68 -0.54
CA VAL A 812 -15.92 9.68 -1.89
C VAL A 812 -16.24 8.26 -2.35
N LEU A 813 -15.32 7.32 -2.18
CA LEU A 813 -15.59 5.93 -2.58
C LEU A 813 -16.65 5.28 -1.69
N ALA A 814 -16.62 5.51 -0.36
CA ALA A 814 -17.60 4.94 0.56
C ALA A 814 -19.02 5.42 0.25
N THR A 815 -19.20 6.71 -0.06
CA THR A 815 -20.53 7.29 -0.34
C THR A 815 -20.99 7.07 -1.77
N SER A 816 -20.07 7.01 -2.74
CA SER A 816 -20.42 7.14 -4.17
C SER A 816 -20.13 5.87 -4.99
N GLY A 817 -19.34 4.94 -4.46
CA GLY A 817 -19.01 3.68 -5.13
C GLY A 817 -17.71 3.74 -5.94
N VAL A 818 -17.20 2.56 -6.31
CA VAL A 818 -15.89 2.38 -6.96
C VAL A 818 -15.82 3.06 -8.34
N THR A 819 -16.92 3.09 -9.09
CA THR A 819 -16.95 3.57 -10.49
C THR A 819 -17.27 5.06 -10.63
N PHE A 820 -17.61 5.74 -9.53
CA PHE A 820 -18.13 7.11 -9.53
C PHE A 820 -17.23 8.10 -10.27
N ALA A 821 -16.00 8.29 -9.77
CA ALA A 821 -15.08 9.29 -10.31
C ALA A 821 -14.70 9.00 -11.77
N PHE A 822 -14.48 7.73 -12.10
CA PHE A 822 -14.16 7.30 -13.46
C PHE A 822 -15.31 7.62 -14.44
N ARG A 823 -16.55 7.28 -14.10
CA ARG A 823 -17.71 7.56 -14.97
C ARG A 823 -17.91 9.05 -15.17
N LEU A 824 -17.86 9.86 -14.11
CA LEU A 824 -18.01 11.30 -14.23
C LEU A 824 -16.91 11.93 -15.09
N ALA A 825 -15.66 11.51 -14.92
CA ALA A 825 -14.56 11.96 -15.77
C ALA A 825 -14.75 11.51 -17.23
N GLU A 826 -15.19 10.26 -17.49
CA GLU A 826 -15.46 9.74 -18.83
C GLU A 826 -16.60 10.50 -19.53
N GLU A 827 -17.61 10.92 -18.79
CA GLU A 827 -18.83 11.57 -19.29
C GLU A 827 -18.67 13.08 -19.49
N THR A 828 -17.92 13.76 -18.61
CA THR A 828 -17.82 15.24 -18.59
C THR A 828 -16.46 15.76 -19.05
N GLY A 829 -15.42 14.93 -19.03
CA GLY A 829 -14.03 15.36 -19.22
C GLY A 829 -13.44 16.14 -18.05
N ALA A 830 -14.14 16.23 -16.90
CA ALA A 830 -13.68 16.96 -15.73
C ALA A 830 -12.48 16.28 -15.05
N ALA A 831 -11.63 17.10 -14.42
CA ALA A 831 -10.55 16.59 -13.58
C ALA A 831 -11.10 15.97 -12.30
N ALA A 832 -10.36 15.03 -11.70
CA ALA A 832 -10.73 14.44 -10.41
C ALA A 832 -10.97 15.49 -9.31
N GLY A 833 -10.23 16.61 -9.37
CA GLY A 833 -10.40 17.74 -8.46
C GLY A 833 -11.83 18.29 -8.48
N ASP A 834 -12.34 18.57 -9.67
CA ASP A 834 -13.67 19.14 -9.87
C ASP A 834 -14.79 18.17 -9.49
N VAL A 835 -14.60 16.88 -9.80
CA VAL A 835 -15.54 15.82 -9.42
C VAL A 835 -15.70 15.72 -7.91
N VAL A 836 -14.60 15.83 -7.16
CA VAL A 836 -14.62 15.78 -5.70
C VAL A 836 -15.23 17.04 -5.08
N ARG A 837 -14.97 18.23 -5.65
CA ARG A 837 -15.61 19.49 -5.20
C ARG A 837 -17.11 19.45 -5.42
N ALA A 838 -17.56 19.01 -6.60
CA ALA A 838 -18.97 18.86 -6.90
C ALA A 838 -19.62 17.78 -6.01
N HIS A 839 -18.93 16.67 -5.74
CA HIS A 839 -19.39 15.65 -4.80
C HIS A 839 -19.62 16.22 -3.40
N ALA A 840 -18.69 17.03 -2.89
CA ALA A 840 -18.82 17.70 -1.60
C ALA A 840 -20.06 18.60 -1.53
N VAL A 841 -20.27 19.46 -2.55
CA VAL A 841 -21.47 20.31 -2.62
C VAL A 841 -22.74 19.48 -2.59
N VAL A 842 -22.82 18.43 -3.40
CA VAL A 842 -24.02 17.60 -3.53
C VAL A 842 -24.33 16.83 -2.24
N SER A 843 -23.30 16.30 -1.58
CA SER A 843 -23.46 15.60 -0.30
C SER A 843 -24.11 16.49 0.75
N GLU A 844 -23.71 17.75 0.85
CA GLU A 844 -24.27 18.73 1.79
C GLU A 844 -25.66 19.21 1.34
N VAL A 845 -25.82 19.59 0.07
CA VAL A 845 -27.09 20.13 -0.49
C VAL A 845 -28.25 19.14 -0.34
N PHE A 846 -28.00 17.83 -0.49
CA PHE A 846 -29.03 16.79 -0.38
C PHE A 846 -29.01 16.04 0.96
N ASP A 847 -28.15 16.45 1.90
CA ASP A 847 -27.95 15.82 3.21
C ASP A 847 -27.72 14.29 3.10
N LEU A 848 -26.83 13.89 2.19
CA LEU A 848 -26.65 12.48 1.86
C LEU A 848 -26.00 11.69 2.99
N ASP A 849 -25.14 12.31 3.78
CA ASP A 849 -24.48 11.62 4.89
C ASP A 849 -25.47 11.16 5.97
N SER A 850 -26.46 11.99 6.30
CA SER A 850 -27.55 11.57 7.19
C SER A 850 -28.38 10.46 6.57
N LEU A 851 -28.69 10.52 5.26
CA LEU A 851 -29.41 9.45 4.57
C LEU A 851 -28.67 8.11 4.66
N TRP A 852 -27.35 8.12 4.43
CA TRP A 852 -26.53 6.92 4.55
C TRP A 852 -26.51 6.39 5.97
N SER A 853 -26.34 7.27 6.96
CA SER A 853 -26.39 6.91 8.38
C SER A 853 -27.73 6.28 8.76
N ASP A 854 -28.85 6.87 8.32
CA ASP A 854 -30.20 6.36 8.58
C ASP A 854 -30.38 4.96 7.97
N ILE A 855 -29.96 4.75 6.71
CA ILE A 855 -30.05 3.46 6.02
C ILE A 855 -29.26 2.38 6.75
N TYR A 856 -28.01 2.66 7.12
CA TYR A 856 -27.17 1.68 7.81
C TYR A 856 -27.64 1.39 9.24
N SER A 857 -28.33 2.33 9.89
CA SER A 857 -28.85 2.17 11.25
C SER A 857 -30.25 1.53 11.30
N ALA A 858 -30.92 1.38 10.15
CA ALA A 858 -32.29 0.88 10.06
C ALA A 858 -32.43 -0.64 10.33
N GLY A 859 -31.32 -1.39 10.43
CA GLY A 859 -31.36 -2.83 10.71
C GLY A 859 -31.98 -3.67 9.57
N LEU A 860 -31.89 -3.18 8.33
CA LEU A 860 -32.42 -3.85 7.14
C LEU A 860 -31.54 -5.03 6.71
N SER A 861 -32.08 -5.94 5.89
CA SER A 861 -31.27 -6.99 5.27
C SER A 861 -30.15 -6.38 4.41
N PRO A 862 -28.99 -7.06 4.23
CA PRO A 862 -27.92 -6.56 3.38
C PRO A 862 -28.37 -6.24 1.95
N GLU A 863 -29.25 -7.07 1.37
CA GLU A 863 -29.81 -6.85 0.04
C GLU A 863 -30.60 -5.55 -0.06
N LEU A 864 -31.51 -5.30 0.90
CA LEU A 864 -32.34 -4.10 0.91
C LEU A 864 -31.51 -2.85 1.21
N THR A 865 -30.54 -2.94 2.12
CA THR A 865 -29.56 -1.88 2.40
C THR A 865 -28.82 -1.48 1.12
N ASN A 866 -28.25 -2.46 0.40
CA ASN A 866 -27.51 -2.21 -0.84
C ASN A 866 -28.41 -1.57 -1.91
N ALA A 867 -29.66 -2.02 -2.05
CA ALA A 867 -30.60 -1.43 -2.99
C ALA A 867 -30.86 0.06 -2.71
N MET A 868 -31.01 0.44 -1.43
CA MET A 868 -31.24 1.85 -1.04
C MET A 868 -30.00 2.72 -1.24
N ILE A 869 -28.81 2.19 -0.93
CA ILE A 869 -27.54 2.87 -1.20
C ILE A 869 -27.37 3.14 -2.70
N ILE A 870 -27.62 2.13 -3.53
CA ILE A 870 -27.50 2.27 -4.99
C ILE A 870 -28.49 3.31 -5.52
N GLU A 871 -29.73 3.35 -5.02
CA GLU A 871 -30.71 4.34 -5.47
C GLU A 871 -30.33 5.76 -5.07
N GLY A 872 -29.92 6.00 -3.83
CA GLY A 872 -29.45 7.32 -3.42
C GLY A 872 -28.21 7.78 -4.21
N ARG A 873 -27.33 6.85 -4.60
CA ARG A 873 -26.14 7.17 -5.41
C ARG A 873 -26.51 7.64 -6.81
N ARG A 874 -27.68 7.27 -7.34
CA ARG A 874 -28.16 7.81 -8.62
C ARG A 874 -28.47 9.30 -8.53
N LEU A 875 -29.00 9.77 -7.40
CA LEU A 875 -29.17 11.20 -7.15
C LEU A 875 -27.81 11.89 -7.09
N LEU A 876 -26.87 11.33 -6.31
CA LEU A 876 -25.51 11.84 -6.21
C LEU A 876 -24.81 11.94 -7.58
N ASP A 877 -24.87 10.88 -8.39
CA ASP A 877 -24.32 10.85 -9.76
C ASP A 877 -24.88 11.99 -10.62
N ARG A 878 -26.22 12.14 -10.64
CA ARG A 878 -26.89 13.15 -11.49
C ARG A 878 -26.58 14.57 -11.02
N ALA A 879 -26.70 14.82 -9.73
CA ALA A 879 -26.46 16.13 -9.14
C ALA A 879 -24.98 16.53 -9.28
N THR A 880 -24.04 15.62 -9.07
CA THR A 880 -22.60 15.93 -9.24
C THR A 880 -22.32 16.32 -10.68
N ARG A 881 -22.85 15.57 -11.64
CA ARG A 881 -22.73 15.90 -13.06
C ARG A 881 -23.31 17.28 -13.38
N TRP A 882 -24.47 17.61 -12.79
CA TRP A 882 -25.11 18.91 -12.97
C TRP A 882 -24.20 20.05 -12.51
N PHE A 883 -23.59 19.95 -11.33
CA PHE A 883 -22.65 20.97 -10.85
C PHE A 883 -21.40 21.09 -11.74
N VAL A 884 -20.84 19.97 -12.18
CA VAL A 884 -19.68 19.96 -13.09
C VAL A 884 -19.99 20.65 -14.42
N LEU A 885 -21.18 20.44 -14.98
CA LEU A 885 -21.55 20.98 -16.30
C LEU A 885 -22.13 22.41 -16.26
N ASN A 886 -22.73 22.83 -15.14
CA ASN A 886 -23.45 24.11 -15.04
C ASN A 886 -22.74 25.17 -14.18
N ARG A 887 -21.58 24.86 -13.60
CA ARG A 887 -20.79 25.81 -12.81
C ARG A 887 -19.39 26.03 -13.37
N PRO A 888 -18.82 27.25 -13.21
CA PRO A 888 -17.42 27.50 -13.50
C PRO A 888 -16.52 26.53 -12.72
N GLN A 889 -15.44 26.08 -13.36
CA GLN A 889 -14.44 25.21 -12.74
C GLN A 889 -13.20 26.03 -12.35
N PRO A 890 -12.61 25.81 -11.17
CA PRO A 890 -13.03 24.87 -10.13
C PRO A 890 -14.30 25.33 -9.40
N VAL A 891 -15.17 24.38 -9.00
CA VAL A 891 -16.38 24.68 -8.21
C VAL A 891 -16.01 25.29 -6.85
N ASP A 892 -16.61 26.44 -6.53
CA ASP A 892 -16.56 27.06 -5.20
C ASP A 892 -17.54 26.33 -4.26
N VAL A 893 -17.00 25.53 -3.34
CA VAL A 893 -17.80 24.61 -2.53
C VAL A 893 -18.70 25.36 -1.55
N GLU A 894 -18.16 26.34 -0.83
CA GLU A 894 -18.91 27.10 0.19
C GLU A 894 -20.00 27.96 -0.45
N GLN A 895 -19.69 28.64 -1.57
CA GLN A 895 -20.66 29.48 -2.26
C GLN A 895 -21.84 28.66 -2.80
N GLU A 896 -21.57 27.51 -3.41
CA GLU A 896 -22.62 26.67 -3.98
C GLU A 896 -23.46 25.98 -2.89
N ILE A 897 -22.88 25.58 -1.76
CA ILE A 897 -23.64 25.09 -0.60
C ILE A 897 -24.58 26.19 -0.08
N ALA A 898 -24.07 27.40 0.15
CA ALA A 898 -24.87 28.53 0.62
C ALA A 898 -26.01 28.90 -0.35
N ARG A 899 -25.78 28.70 -1.66
CA ARG A 899 -26.79 28.96 -2.69
C ARG A 899 -27.92 27.93 -2.69
N PHE A 900 -27.62 26.64 -2.48
CA PHE A 900 -28.58 25.56 -2.71
C PHE A 900 -29.12 24.87 -1.45
N ALA A 901 -28.32 24.67 -0.41
CA ALA A 901 -28.65 23.71 0.67
C ALA A 901 -29.99 24.02 1.36
N ASP A 902 -30.16 25.24 1.89
CA ASP A 902 -31.39 25.64 2.61
C ASP A 902 -32.62 25.61 1.70
N ARG A 903 -32.45 26.01 0.43
CA ARG A 903 -33.54 26.06 -0.56
C ARG A 903 -33.98 24.65 -0.96
N VAL A 904 -33.03 23.75 -1.18
CA VAL A 904 -33.32 22.34 -1.48
C VAL A 904 -34.00 21.69 -0.27
N ALA A 905 -33.51 21.91 0.95
CA ALA A 905 -34.13 21.37 2.16
C ALA A 905 -35.59 21.84 2.33
N LEU A 906 -35.86 23.14 2.13
CA LEU A 906 -37.20 23.72 2.20
C LEU A 906 -38.14 23.10 1.15
N LEU A 907 -37.72 23.06 -0.12
CA LEU A 907 -38.55 22.55 -1.22
C LEU A 907 -38.76 21.04 -1.11
N ARG A 908 -37.75 20.27 -0.70
CA ARG A 908 -37.87 18.83 -0.47
C ARG A 908 -38.93 18.51 0.58
N GLY A 909 -39.02 19.31 1.64
CA GLY A 909 -40.08 19.17 2.64
C GLY A 909 -41.51 19.35 2.09
N ARG A 910 -41.66 19.95 0.91
CA ARG A 910 -42.95 20.17 0.22
C ARG A 910 -43.10 19.36 -1.07
N LEU A 911 -42.06 18.66 -1.52
CA LEU A 911 -41.96 18.04 -2.83
C LEU A 911 -43.13 17.09 -3.12
N GLY A 912 -43.47 16.19 -2.18
CA GLY A 912 -44.60 15.27 -2.35
C GLY A 912 -45.95 15.96 -2.61
N SER A 913 -46.14 17.20 -2.16
CA SER A 913 -47.35 18.00 -2.45
C SER A 913 -47.31 18.74 -3.79
N MET A 914 -46.12 18.91 -4.38
CA MET A 914 -45.90 19.59 -5.65
C MET A 914 -46.00 18.63 -6.84
N LEU A 915 -45.66 17.35 -6.65
CA LEU A 915 -45.77 16.33 -7.70
C LEU A 915 -47.22 16.20 -8.20
N ARG A 916 -47.36 15.97 -9.51
CA ARG A 916 -48.63 15.84 -10.22
C ARG A 916 -48.67 14.54 -11.02
N GLY A 917 -49.88 14.12 -11.40
CA GLY A 917 -50.16 12.94 -12.23
C GLY A 917 -49.24 11.74 -11.98
N GLN A 918 -48.55 11.31 -13.05
CA GLN A 918 -47.75 10.09 -13.06
C GLN A 918 -46.53 10.13 -12.12
N GLU A 919 -45.92 11.30 -11.93
CA GLU A 919 -44.76 11.46 -11.05
C GLU A 919 -45.14 11.16 -9.61
N ARG A 920 -46.28 11.72 -9.16
CA ARG A 920 -46.82 11.47 -7.81
C ARG A 920 -47.16 10.00 -7.61
N ASP A 921 -47.81 9.38 -8.60
CA ASP A 921 -48.22 7.98 -8.51
C ASP A 921 -46.99 7.05 -8.47
N THR A 922 -45.93 7.37 -9.23
CA THR A 922 -44.66 6.63 -9.23
C THR A 922 -43.94 6.73 -7.88
N VAL A 923 -43.83 7.94 -7.31
CA VAL A 923 -43.25 8.13 -5.97
C VAL A 923 -44.06 7.39 -4.89
N THR A 924 -45.39 7.50 -4.95
CA THR A 924 -46.27 6.84 -3.97
C THR A 924 -46.13 5.32 -4.04
N ALA A 925 -46.13 4.74 -5.23
CA ALA A 925 -45.94 3.30 -5.42
C ALA A 925 -44.55 2.82 -4.92
N ALA A 926 -43.50 3.57 -5.22
CA ALA A 926 -42.15 3.26 -4.72
C ALA A 926 -42.04 3.38 -3.20
N TYR A 927 -42.67 4.41 -2.61
CA TYR A 927 -42.74 4.57 -1.15
C TYR A 927 -43.44 3.38 -0.48
N ASP A 928 -44.63 3.02 -0.98
CA ASP A 928 -45.44 1.94 -0.41
C ASP A 928 -44.71 0.59 -0.51
N ASP A 929 -44.06 0.27 -1.64
CA ASP A 929 -43.24 -0.94 -1.78
C ASP A 929 -42.13 -1.03 -0.74
N LEU A 930 -41.39 0.07 -0.55
CA LEU A 930 -40.29 0.11 0.41
C LEU A 930 -40.77 -0.06 1.85
N VAL A 931 -41.88 0.57 2.22
CA VAL A 931 -42.48 0.42 3.55
C VAL A 931 -42.95 -1.02 3.77
N VAL A 932 -43.58 -1.65 2.76
CA VAL A 932 -44.00 -3.06 2.83
C VAL A 932 -42.81 -4.00 3.04
N ARG A 933 -41.65 -3.67 2.45
CA ARG A 933 -40.40 -4.42 2.62
C ARG A 933 -39.65 -4.12 3.93
N GLY A 934 -40.23 -3.29 4.80
CA GLY A 934 -39.71 -3.00 6.14
C GLY A 934 -38.81 -1.76 6.23
N VAL A 935 -38.70 -0.94 5.18
CA VAL A 935 -37.92 0.31 5.22
C VAL A 935 -38.67 1.36 6.07
N PRO A 936 -37.99 2.02 7.03
CA PRO A 936 -38.58 3.13 7.78
C PRO A 936 -39.12 4.23 6.86
N GLY A 937 -40.32 4.75 7.14
CA GLY A 937 -41.02 5.68 6.25
C GLY A 937 -40.23 6.95 5.88
N HIS A 938 -39.41 7.49 6.79
CA HIS A 938 -38.57 8.65 6.48
C HIS A 938 -37.49 8.33 5.43
N ILE A 939 -36.90 7.14 5.46
CA ILE A 939 -35.94 6.66 4.46
C ILE A 939 -36.65 6.36 3.15
N ALA A 940 -37.77 5.62 3.20
CA ALA A 940 -38.57 5.27 2.03
C ALA A 940 -38.99 6.52 1.25
N ARG A 941 -39.41 7.59 1.95
CA ARG A 941 -39.75 8.88 1.35
C ARG A 941 -38.54 9.53 0.68
N ARG A 942 -37.42 9.66 1.41
CA ARG A 942 -36.20 10.28 0.87
C ARG A 942 -35.71 9.57 -0.40
N ILE A 943 -35.76 8.23 -0.43
CA ILE A 943 -35.35 7.42 -1.59
C ILE A 943 -36.34 7.53 -2.74
N SER A 944 -37.64 7.31 -2.50
CA SER A 944 -38.67 7.40 -3.55
C SER A 944 -38.73 8.77 -4.22
N GLU A 945 -38.49 9.85 -3.49
CA GLU A 945 -38.47 11.21 -4.00
C GLU A 945 -37.12 11.63 -4.64
N SER A 946 -36.06 10.83 -4.51
CA SER A 946 -34.68 11.25 -4.81
C SER A 946 -34.49 11.77 -6.24
N LEU A 947 -35.05 11.09 -7.25
CA LEU A 947 -34.88 11.49 -8.66
C LEU A 947 -35.66 12.75 -9.04
N TYR A 948 -36.72 13.08 -8.31
CA TYR A 948 -37.49 14.32 -8.49
C TYR A 948 -36.87 15.46 -7.69
N ALA A 949 -36.26 15.18 -6.53
CA ALA A 949 -35.50 16.15 -5.77
C ALA A 949 -34.31 16.71 -6.56
N PHE A 950 -33.72 15.93 -7.48
CA PHE A 950 -32.71 16.42 -8.43
C PHE A 950 -33.17 17.65 -9.23
N SER A 951 -34.43 17.67 -9.69
CA SER A 951 -35.00 18.79 -10.48
C SER A 951 -35.04 20.11 -9.71
N LEU A 952 -34.93 20.07 -8.38
CA LEU A 952 -34.87 21.27 -7.54
C LEU A 952 -33.65 22.14 -7.85
N LEU A 953 -32.55 21.56 -8.36
CA LEU A 953 -31.39 22.33 -8.79
C LEU A 953 -31.73 23.27 -9.96
N ASP A 954 -32.40 22.74 -10.98
CA ASP A 954 -32.84 23.52 -12.14
C ASP A 954 -33.92 24.55 -11.76
N ILE A 955 -34.82 24.21 -10.84
CA ILE A 955 -35.83 25.14 -10.33
C ILE A 955 -35.18 26.29 -9.55
N ILE A 956 -34.24 26.00 -8.64
CA ILE A 956 -33.54 27.05 -7.90
C ILE A 956 -32.74 27.93 -8.85
N GLU A 957 -32.07 27.35 -9.85
CA GLU A 957 -31.36 28.13 -10.86
C GLU A 957 -32.30 29.01 -11.67
N GLY A 958 -33.42 28.45 -12.15
CA GLY A 958 -34.45 29.19 -12.87
C GLY A 958 -35.01 30.35 -12.04
N SER A 959 -35.22 30.13 -10.75
CA SER A 959 -35.74 31.17 -9.83
C SER A 959 -34.80 32.38 -9.74
N HIS A 960 -33.48 32.14 -9.77
CA HIS A 960 -32.48 33.20 -9.80
C HIS A 960 -32.46 33.94 -11.14
N LEU A 961 -32.69 33.24 -12.26
CA LEU A 961 -32.68 33.83 -13.59
C LEU A 961 -33.91 34.72 -13.87
N CYS A 962 -35.10 34.31 -13.43
CA CYS A 962 -36.33 35.09 -13.61
C CYS A 962 -36.71 35.99 -12.42
N GLY A 963 -36.03 35.84 -11.27
CA GLY A 963 -36.29 36.65 -10.07
C GLY A 963 -37.56 36.28 -9.30
N GLU A 964 -38.06 35.05 -9.47
CA GLU A 964 -39.30 34.55 -8.87
C GLU A 964 -39.05 33.66 -7.64
N ASP A 965 -40.10 33.41 -6.86
CA ASP A 965 -40.03 32.47 -5.74
C ASP A 965 -39.85 31.02 -6.22
N ALA A 966 -38.90 30.30 -5.62
CA ALA A 966 -38.56 28.95 -6.04
C ALA A 966 -39.69 27.93 -5.80
N ALA A 967 -40.56 28.14 -4.82
CA ALA A 967 -41.71 27.26 -4.61
C ALA A 967 -42.80 27.49 -5.65
N ALA A 968 -43.06 28.75 -6.01
CA ALA A 968 -43.97 29.07 -7.12
C ALA A 968 -43.46 28.50 -8.46
N LEU A 969 -42.16 28.60 -8.72
CA LEU A 969 -41.55 28.03 -9.92
C LEU A 969 -41.59 26.49 -9.93
N ALA A 970 -41.44 25.84 -8.77
CA ALA A 970 -41.57 24.40 -8.64
C ALA A 970 -42.98 23.91 -9.01
N GLU A 971 -44.03 24.62 -8.60
CA GLU A 971 -45.41 24.28 -8.97
C GLU A 971 -45.63 24.36 -10.48
N ILE A 972 -45.09 25.38 -11.14
CA ILE A 972 -45.14 25.51 -12.61
C ILE A 972 -44.36 24.37 -13.27
N TYR A 973 -43.15 24.06 -12.77
CA TYR A 973 -42.29 23.03 -13.31
C TYR A 973 -42.96 21.65 -13.34
N PHE A 974 -43.52 21.19 -12.21
CA PHE A 974 -44.13 19.87 -12.10
C PHE A 974 -45.49 19.79 -12.83
N GLU A 975 -46.29 20.86 -12.81
CA GLU A 975 -47.52 20.92 -13.62
C GLU A 975 -47.21 20.88 -15.13
N LEU A 976 -46.14 21.56 -15.56
CA LEU A 976 -45.70 21.54 -16.95
C LEU A 976 -45.13 20.17 -17.36
N SER A 977 -44.39 19.51 -16.46
CA SER A 977 -43.89 18.14 -16.66
C SER A 977 -45.04 17.16 -16.93
N ASP A 978 -46.10 17.22 -16.12
CA ASP A 978 -47.29 16.37 -16.25
C ASP A 978 -48.03 16.62 -17.58
N ARG A 979 -48.28 17.89 -17.93
CA ARG A 979 -48.98 18.27 -19.17
C ARG A 979 -48.23 17.94 -20.45
N LEU A 980 -46.90 17.92 -20.41
CA LEU A 980 -46.04 17.61 -21.55
C LEU A 980 -45.56 16.15 -21.55
N GLY A 981 -45.85 15.38 -20.51
CA GLY A 981 -45.43 13.97 -20.39
C GLY A 981 -43.91 13.79 -20.29
N VAL A 982 -43.18 14.75 -19.70
CA VAL A 982 -41.70 14.70 -19.65
C VAL A 982 -41.21 13.52 -18.82
N ASP A 983 -41.87 13.19 -17.71
CA ASP A 983 -41.55 12.01 -16.89
C ASP A 983 -41.62 10.70 -17.68
N ARG A 984 -42.60 10.55 -18.59
CA ARG A 984 -42.71 9.38 -19.47
C ARG A 984 -41.49 9.23 -20.39
N LEU A 985 -41.02 10.35 -20.94
CA LEU A 985 -39.81 10.36 -21.77
C LEU A 985 -38.56 10.04 -20.94
N LEU A 986 -38.46 10.57 -19.72
CA LEU A 986 -37.35 10.27 -18.81
C LEU A 986 -37.33 8.79 -18.39
N LEU A 987 -38.50 8.19 -18.17
CA LEU A 987 -38.66 6.75 -17.91
C LEU A 987 -38.27 5.92 -19.14
N ALA A 988 -38.68 6.33 -20.34
CA ALA A 988 -38.30 5.67 -21.59
C ALA A 988 -36.77 5.75 -21.86
N VAL A 989 -36.13 6.89 -21.59
CA VAL A 989 -34.65 7.00 -21.65
C VAL A 989 -33.98 6.07 -20.61
N SER A 990 -34.66 5.82 -19.49
CA SER A 990 -34.19 4.93 -18.43
C SER A 990 -34.37 3.44 -18.78
N SER A 991 -35.39 3.08 -19.55
CA SER A 991 -35.63 1.71 -20.04
C SER A 991 -34.80 1.33 -21.26
N LEU A 992 -34.22 2.29 -21.99
CA LEU A 992 -33.30 2.00 -23.09
C LEU A 992 -32.20 1.01 -22.68
N PRO A 993 -31.79 0.09 -23.58
CA PRO A 993 -30.73 -0.87 -23.31
C PRO A 993 -29.47 -0.20 -22.78
N ARG A 994 -28.84 -0.82 -21.78
CA ARG A 994 -27.49 -0.44 -21.34
C ARG A 994 -26.51 -1.01 -22.37
N GLY A 995 -26.18 -0.21 -23.38
CA GLY A 995 -25.17 -0.55 -24.38
C GLY A 995 -23.77 -0.09 -23.97
N GLY A 996 -22.81 -0.22 -24.90
CA GLY A 996 -21.45 0.29 -24.71
C GLY A 996 -21.39 1.82 -24.50
N ARG A 997 -20.17 2.36 -24.29
CA ARG A 997 -19.90 3.77 -23.96
C ARG A 997 -20.79 4.79 -24.68
N TRP A 998 -20.93 4.68 -26.01
CA TRP A 998 -21.70 5.64 -26.81
C TRP A 998 -23.21 5.61 -26.52
N HIS A 999 -23.78 4.44 -26.21
CA HIS A 999 -25.19 4.36 -25.80
C HIS A 999 -25.41 5.01 -24.44
N ALA A 1000 -24.47 4.84 -23.49
CA ALA A 1000 -24.56 5.51 -22.19
C ALA A 1000 -24.50 7.04 -22.33
N LEU A 1001 -23.58 7.57 -23.16
CA LEU A 1001 -23.48 9.00 -23.45
C LEU A 1001 -24.71 9.54 -24.19
N ALA A 1002 -25.27 8.79 -25.14
CA ALA A 1002 -26.48 9.22 -25.86
C ALA A 1002 -27.70 9.31 -24.93
N ARG A 1003 -27.89 8.30 -24.06
CA ARG A 1003 -28.94 8.32 -23.04
C ARG A 1003 -28.78 9.49 -22.07
N LEU A 1004 -27.53 9.79 -21.71
CA LEU A 1004 -27.21 10.92 -20.86
C LEU A 1004 -27.59 12.24 -21.53
N ALA A 1005 -27.14 12.46 -22.77
CA ALA A 1005 -27.43 13.67 -23.54
C ALA A 1005 -28.94 13.91 -23.71
N LEU A 1006 -29.71 12.86 -24.02
CA LEU A 1006 -31.17 12.95 -24.11
C LEU A 1006 -31.81 13.36 -22.79
N ARG A 1007 -31.34 12.79 -21.67
CA ARG A 1007 -31.85 13.12 -20.35
C ARG A 1007 -31.56 14.58 -19.98
N GLU A 1008 -30.35 15.05 -20.24
CA GLU A 1008 -29.95 16.44 -19.98
C GLU A 1008 -30.73 17.42 -20.86
N ASP A 1009 -30.94 17.09 -22.14
CA ASP A 1009 -31.75 17.90 -23.04
C ASP A 1009 -33.21 18.01 -22.56
N LEU A 1010 -33.78 16.93 -22.02
CA LEU A 1010 -35.14 16.93 -21.45
C LEU A 1010 -35.24 17.84 -20.22
N TYR A 1011 -34.33 17.70 -19.25
CA TYR A 1011 -34.32 18.54 -18.05
C TYR A 1011 -34.11 20.02 -18.41
N ARG A 1012 -33.15 20.31 -19.29
CA ARG A 1012 -32.88 21.66 -19.77
C ARG A 1012 -34.10 22.25 -20.47
N SER A 1013 -34.73 21.51 -21.38
CA SER A 1013 -35.92 21.98 -22.10
C SER A 1013 -37.07 22.28 -21.13
N LEU A 1014 -37.29 21.44 -20.12
CA LEU A 1014 -38.33 21.66 -19.12
C LEU A 1014 -38.04 22.89 -18.26
N ARG A 1015 -36.79 23.08 -17.82
CA ARG A 1015 -36.36 24.29 -17.09
C ARG A 1015 -36.58 25.55 -17.91
N ASP A 1016 -36.08 25.57 -19.14
CA ASP A 1016 -36.13 26.76 -19.99
C ASP A 1016 -37.59 27.11 -20.37
N LEU A 1017 -38.44 26.10 -20.60
CA LEU A 1017 -39.88 26.30 -20.77
C LEU A 1017 -40.56 26.81 -19.51
N THR A 1018 -40.16 26.34 -18.33
CA THR A 1018 -40.69 26.82 -17.05
C THR A 1018 -40.38 28.32 -16.87
N ILE A 1019 -39.18 28.76 -17.25
CA ILE A 1019 -38.78 30.17 -17.26
C ILE A 1019 -39.61 30.97 -18.28
N ASP A 1020 -39.80 30.45 -19.50
CA ASP A 1020 -40.63 31.10 -20.53
C ASP A 1020 -42.08 31.28 -20.06
N VAL A 1021 -42.70 30.23 -19.50
CA VAL A 1021 -44.08 30.30 -18.97
C VAL A 1021 -44.17 31.38 -17.88
N THR A 1022 -43.16 31.45 -17.01
CA THR A 1022 -43.13 32.39 -15.89
C THR A 1022 -42.93 33.83 -16.35
N THR A 1023 -42.08 34.06 -17.36
CA THR A 1023 -41.76 35.40 -17.86
C THR A 1023 -42.77 35.94 -18.88
N LEU A 1024 -43.48 35.08 -19.60
CA LEU A 1024 -44.43 35.44 -20.66
C LEU A 1024 -45.90 35.33 -20.25
N GLY A 1025 -46.22 34.54 -19.22
CA GLY A 1025 -47.58 34.36 -18.70
C GLY A 1025 -48.07 35.59 -17.92
N ALA A 1026 -49.40 35.76 -17.83
CA ALA A 1026 -49.98 36.79 -16.98
C ALA A 1026 -49.83 36.42 -15.48
N ASP A 1027 -49.80 37.41 -14.59
CA ASP A 1027 -49.77 37.14 -13.15
C ASP A 1027 -51.02 36.36 -12.70
N GLY A 1028 -50.80 35.16 -12.16
CA GLY A 1028 -51.86 34.27 -11.67
C GLY A 1028 -51.31 32.94 -11.13
N PRO A 1029 -52.18 32.01 -10.66
CA PRO A 1029 -51.81 30.66 -10.26
C PRO A 1029 -51.10 29.89 -11.39
N ALA A 1030 -50.27 28.90 -11.04
CA ALA A 1030 -49.46 28.13 -12.01
C ALA A 1030 -50.29 27.57 -13.18
N GLY A 1031 -51.48 27.03 -12.92
CA GLY A 1031 -52.36 26.50 -13.95
C GLY A 1031 -52.86 27.54 -14.95
N GLU A 1032 -53.10 28.78 -14.53
CA GLU A 1032 -53.52 29.89 -15.40
C GLU A 1032 -52.36 30.37 -16.27
N ARG A 1033 -51.17 30.56 -15.66
CA ARG A 1033 -49.93 30.92 -16.37
C ARG A 1033 -49.61 29.93 -17.49
N ILE A 1034 -49.72 28.63 -17.19
CA ILE A 1034 -49.48 27.56 -18.18
C ILE A 1034 -50.54 27.60 -19.28
N SER A 1035 -51.82 27.75 -18.95
CA SER A 1035 -52.88 27.81 -19.95
C SER A 1035 -52.76 29.03 -20.88
N ASP A 1036 -52.33 30.18 -20.38
CA ASP A 1036 -52.04 31.37 -21.19
C ASP A 1036 -50.87 31.13 -22.16
N PHE A 1037 -49.81 30.50 -21.66
CA PHE A 1037 -48.69 30.05 -22.49
C PHE A 1037 -49.14 29.05 -23.56
N GLU A 1038 -50.00 28.09 -23.22
CA GLU A 1038 -50.54 27.10 -24.14
C GLU A 1038 -51.38 27.73 -25.26
N VAL A 1039 -52.17 28.76 -24.94
CA VAL A 1039 -52.94 29.52 -25.93
C VAL A 1039 -52.00 30.29 -26.87
N CYS A 1040 -50.99 30.96 -26.33
CA CYS A 1040 -50.02 31.73 -27.13
C CYS A 1040 -49.16 30.85 -28.05
N ASN A 1041 -48.91 29.59 -27.67
CA ASN A 1041 -48.02 28.67 -28.39
C ASN A 1041 -48.75 27.48 -29.06
N ARG A 1042 -50.08 27.52 -29.15
CA ARG A 1042 -50.93 26.41 -29.62
C ARG A 1042 -50.43 25.71 -30.90
N PRO A 1043 -50.06 26.40 -32.01
CA PRO A 1043 -49.60 25.72 -33.22
C PRO A 1043 -48.29 24.94 -33.05
N ARG A 1044 -47.41 25.36 -32.13
CA ARG A 1044 -46.17 24.65 -31.79
C ARG A 1044 -46.47 23.45 -30.89
N LEU A 1045 -47.33 23.63 -29.88
CA LEU A 1045 -47.76 22.57 -28.95
C LEU A 1045 -48.52 21.44 -29.65
N ASP A 1046 -49.45 21.75 -30.56
CA ASP A 1046 -50.22 20.73 -31.29
C ASP A 1046 -49.35 19.88 -32.24
N ARG A 1047 -48.20 20.41 -32.68
CA ARG A 1047 -47.21 19.64 -33.44
C ARG A 1047 -46.38 18.76 -32.52
N ALA A 1048 -45.91 19.30 -31.41
CA ALA A 1048 -45.13 18.54 -30.43
C ALA A 1048 -45.97 17.40 -29.83
N ARG A 1049 -47.23 17.66 -29.43
CA ARG A 1049 -48.16 16.66 -28.89
C ARG A 1049 -48.39 15.51 -29.86
N ARG A 1050 -48.67 15.77 -31.15
CA ARG A 1050 -48.82 14.69 -32.14
C ARG A 1050 -47.61 13.76 -32.22
N THR A 1051 -46.41 14.31 -32.25
CA THR A 1051 -45.17 13.50 -32.28
C THR A 1051 -44.92 12.78 -30.95
N LEU A 1052 -45.32 13.36 -29.82
CA LEU A 1052 -45.23 12.73 -28.51
C LEU A 1052 -46.28 11.61 -28.35
N ASP A 1053 -47.49 11.79 -28.86
CA ASP A 1053 -48.55 10.78 -28.86
C ASP A 1053 -48.18 9.61 -29.78
N GLU A 1054 -47.66 9.88 -30.99
CA GLU A 1054 -47.11 8.85 -31.90
C GLU A 1054 -45.97 8.05 -31.25
N PHE A 1055 -45.18 8.68 -30.37
CA PHE A 1055 -44.15 8.01 -29.60
C PHE A 1055 -44.74 7.16 -28.47
N LEU A 1056 -45.74 7.67 -27.74
CA LEU A 1056 -46.38 6.97 -26.63
C LEU A 1056 -47.17 5.73 -27.09
N ASP A 1057 -47.63 5.72 -28.34
CA ASP A 1057 -48.32 4.58 -28.97
C ASP A 1057 -47.35 3.54 -29.56
N ALA A 1058 -46.03 3.78 -29.55
CA ALA A 1058 -45.05 2.83 -30.06
C ALA A 1058 -44.70 1.75 -29.02
N ASP A 1059 -44.82 0.47 -29.40
CA ASP A 1059 -44.59 -0.69 -28.50
C ASP A 1059 -43.14 -0.78 -27.96
N GLU A 1060 -42.13 -0.34 -28.73
CA GLU A 1060 -40.72 -0.28 -28.30
C GLU A 1060 -40.01 0.97 -28.85
N PRO A 1061 -39.95 2.08 -28.08
CA PRO A 1061 -39.27 3.28 -28.52
C PRO A 1061 -37.75 3.11 -28.52
N ASP A 1062 -37.12 3.29 -29.68
CA ASP A 1062 -35.67 3.27 -29.83
C ASP A 1062 -35.02 4.65 -29.54
N LEU A 1063 -33.68 4.69 -29.58
CA LEU A 1063 -32.92 5.93 -29.35
C LEU A 1063 -33.27 7.04 -30.35
N ALA A 1064 -33.60 6.69 -31.60
CA ALA A 1064 -33.92 7.65 -32.65
C ALA A 1064 -35.29 8.31 -32.39
N ALA A 1065 -36.30 7.52 -32.03
CA ALA A 1065 -37.62 8.00 -31.65
C ALA A 1065 -37.55 8.96 -30.46
N LEU A 1066 -36.80 8.60 -29.42
CA LEU A 1066 -36.57 9.46 -28.24
C LEU A 1066 -35.83 10.75 -28.57
N SER A 1067 -34.87 10.71 -29.50
CA SER A 1067 -34.15 11.90 -29.96
C SER A 1067 -35.08 12.88 -30.69
N VAL A 1068 -36.01 12.37 -31.50
CA VAL A 1068 -37.02 13.19 -32.19
C VAL A 1068 -38.00 13.80 -31.18
N ALA A 1069 -38.52 13.01 -30.24
CA ALA A 1069 -39.43 13.49 -29.18
C ALA A 1069 -38.78 14.63 -28.36
N THR A 1070 -37.55 14.42 -27.91
CA THR A 1070 -36.76 15.42 -27.16
C THR A 1070 -36.53 16.69 -27.98
N ALA A 1071 -36.26 16.56 -29.29
CA ALA A 1071 -36.09 17.71 -30.17
C ALA A 1071 -37.37 18.54 -30.37
N GLN A 1072 -38.56 17.93 -30.31
CA GLN A 1072 -39.82 18.68 -30.37
C GLN A 1072 -40.04 19.53 -29.12
N LEU A 1073 -39.75 18.99 -27.93
CA LEU A 1073 -39.83 19.75 -26.68
C LEU A 1073 -38.89 20.96 -26.69
N ARG A 1074 -37.65 20.77 -27.14
CA ARG A 1074 -36.67 21.87 -27.28
C ARG A 1074 -37.14 22.98 -28.22
N ARG A 1075 -37.95 22.67 -29.26
CA ARG A 1075 -38.49 23.66 -30.20
C ARG A 1075 -39.66 24.47 -29.64
N LEU A 1076 -40.19 24.09 -28.48
CA LEU A 1076 -41.23 24.85 -27.79
C LEU A 1076 -40.65 26.09 -27.09
N HIS A 1077 -39.39 26.02 -26.66
CA HIS A 1077 -38.65 27.16 -26.11
C HIS A 1077 -38.46 28.25 -27.19
N ARG A 1078 -38.40 29.52 -26.77
CA ARG A 1078 -38.29 30.66 -27.69
C ARG A 1078 -36.90 30.86 -28.30
#